data_AF-A0A2S4L7Q1-F1
#
_entry.id   AF-A0A2S4L7Q1-F1
#
_cell.length_a   1.000
_cell.length_b   1.000
_cell.length_c   1.000
_cell.angle_alpha   90.00
_cell.angle_beta   90.00
_cell.angle_gamma   90.00
#
_symmetry.space_group_name_H-M   'P 1'
#
loop_
_entity.id
_entity.type
_entity.pdbx_description
1 polymer ?
#
loop_
_entity_poly.entity_id
_entity_poly.type
_entity_poly.pdbx_seq_one_letter_code
_entity_poly.pdbx_strand_id
1 'polypeptide(L)'
;MGCLSHRRKQTQEFTDHKWDYITLADFKAKGCGAGFFYGYLWFSLTLSIAVYSVDSFTAVNLLAFNRWSSKIEPAIPISVSKWIFSGCIIASFVNLGFEGIRATRVMKRRNVAECYMDSLAARWESIRLGSGQGWRRFLVFTELTKSNKGAEYIALFTYFSFQSWIRVILCSGPRQVVNGFTLKSVYEAKLAPTATSVDGAILGFFDKIRALATEDYQQAVILSGMCFTLVVWVFSALYLLSAVLFYVFFLFHWIPRADGGLTGYCERKVNKRLTSIVTKKVNKALAKGQAKRERADALAMKNGEKPQLERAATLPTLPDVGGPGKEDSLLEMPVLGRSETTTTLPVYSSRPGTPNSFELRAMDQKRPIQSRTGTSGSTPSYSSRAPLLGAAADMGYGRASPEPSLTDVNFGAMPPQQPGTSNSQRSYGPRPGYGRMNGNSTSSSLRNPVTASPAPTDTDTVPPFSGPSRTPTAHSLNAYGLSNSGSGPPPSTRSSTIMPSRLSTFHEGESAVRQMLKVPPSENPTSPGLPAPYAMRVQQSPLVALGTLDAQGRPWTTVWGGERGFAGPVAQGVLGFSSDVDTRHDPVFGALWEGAGEDGLVQPGGGRGKMMAALAIDLETRDRVKLAGVMMAGSAKEEAVQAAMAVTESLGNCPKYLNKKDVRRHSPAGARLVSEGLPLPEEALALVDKADMFFLSSTNGETMDTNHRGGTQGFVRVVRNDEEDVVLVYPEYSGNRLYQTLGNLRVNPLIGIVVPDYDTSDVLYLTGSSSILVGHDASSLIARTNLAVKITVTSARFVKAGLPFQGTLGEPSPYNPPLRHLLAEKDPHVADPSARPEVTASLVKREMITPTISTLTFELSSARGQPLPRWQAGQHLTLDFEPELGAGYSHMRDEDPQSLNDDYVRTFTVSSEPEPRGQQLQITVRRHGPATGLLWRHNVRAPLDLPVLGFGGEEAFRLPTVAEASTRPVFVAGGVGATPLMAQARAVLDAGVDLSVLWSLRGEDVALAVHAFAKTPRLAAVTRLFITGQADTSLLDKLHGLGAAALERRRMRAGDVAGLKGQGRKFYLCAGPGLLGPLNGWLDGERVVSEDFGY
;
A
#
# COMPACT_ATOMS: atom_id res chain seq x y z
N MET A 1 25.14 -21.93 -4.58
CA MET A 1 23.94 -21.45 -5.30
C MET A 1 22.99 -22.63 -5.50
N GLY A 2 21.70 -22.47 -5.21
CA GLY A 2 20.73 -23.57 -5.31
C GLY A 2 20.20 -23.74 -6.74
N CYS A 3 20.78 -24.66 -7.49
CA CYS A 3 20.13 -25.16 -8.72
C CYS A 3 18.77 -25.76 -8.36
N LEU A 4 17.76 -25.54 -9.22
CA LEU A 4 16.41 -26.11 -9.12
C LEU A 4 15.49 -25.63 -7.96
N SER A 5 15.81 -24.54 -7.23
CA SER A 5 14.82 -23.90 -6.33
C SER A 5 14.65 -22.41 -6.61
N HIS A 6 13.53 -22.07 -7.27
CA HIS A 6 13.15 -20.68 -7.58
C HIS A 6 11.76 -20.30 -7.05
N ARG A 7 11.38 -20.79 -5.87
CA ARG A 7 10.24 -20.26 -5.10
C ARG A 7 10.67 -18.96 -4.38
N ARG A 8 10.86 -17.89 -5.16
CA ARG A 8 11.33 -16.58 -4.66
C ARG A 8 10.28 -16.00 -3.70
N LYS A 9 10.61 -15.87 -2.41
CA LYS A 9 9.90 -14.93 -1.52
C LYS A 9 9.98 -13.54 -2.17
N GLN A 10 8.85 -12.88 -2.33
CA GLN A 10 8.78 -11.57 -2.97
C GLN A 10 9.40 -10.53 -2.02
N THR A 11 10.67 -10.18 -2.26
CA THR A 11 11.33 -9.05 -1.60
C THR A 11 10.47 -7.80 -1.84
N GLN A 12 10.28 -6.95 -0.81
CA GLN A 12 9.45 -5.75 -0.94
C GLN A 12 9.92 -4.88 -2.12
N GLU A 13 9.03 -4.64 -3.08
CA GLU A 13 9.28 -3.69 -4.16
C GLU A 13 9.18 -2.26 -3.60
N PHE A 14 10.31 -1.73 -3.13
CA PHE A 14 10.45 -0.28 -2.94
C PHE A 14 10.21 0.41 -4.30
N THR A 15 9.14 1.20 -4.38
CA THR A 15 8.71 1.93 -5.58
C THR A 15 9.82 2.81 -6.14
N ASP A 16 10.54 3.51 -5.26
CA ASP A 16 11.71 4.38 -5.49
C ASP A 16 12.86 3.73 -6.30
N HIS A 17 12.84 2.43 -6.55
CA HIS A 17 13.90 1.70 -7.25
C HIS A 17 13.56 1.41 -8.72
N LYS A 18 12.42 1.88 -9.24
CA LYS A 18 12.05 1.74 -10.65
C LYS A 18 12.55 2.92 -11.50
N TRP A 19 12.94 2.66 -12.76
CA TRP A 19 13.47 3.67 -13.69
C TRP A 19 12.57 4.89 -13.88
N ASP A 20 11.26 4.73 -13.71
CA ASP A 20 10.27 5.78 -13.91
C ASP A 20 10.28 6.86 -12.81
N TYR A 21 10.85 6.55 -11.63
CA TYR A 21 10.95 7.48 -10.49
C TYR A 21 12.34 8.15 -10.36
N ILE A 22 13.32 7.80 -11.22
CA ILE A 22 14.67 8.35 -11.15
C ILE A 22 14.89 9.42 -12.22
N THR A 23 15.10 10.66 -11.79
CA THR A 23 15.44 11.80 -12.66
C THR A 23 16.81 11.61 -13.33
N LEU A 24 16.81 10.94 -14.49
CA LEU A 24 18.01 10.61 -15.28
C LEU A 24 18.86 11.84 -15.69
N ALA A 25 18.35 13.07 -15.55
CA ALA A 25 19.09 14.31 -15.84
C ALA A 25 20.15 14.67 -14.76
N ASP A 26 20.02 14.13 -13.54
CA ASP A 26 20.94 14.37 -12.41
C ASP A 26 22.17 13.44 -12.43
N PHE A 27 22.24 12.57 -13.43
CA PHE A 27 23.35 11.68 -13.69
C PHE A 27 24.21 12.27 -14.83
N LYS A 28 25.32 12.89 -14.42
CA LYS A 28 26.28 13.56 -15.30
C LYS A 28 27.68 13.01 -15.04
N ALA A 29 28.44 12.78 -16.11
CA ALA A 29 29.84 12.38 -16.01
C ALA A 29 30.67 13.49 -15.32
N LYS A 30 31.67 13.07 -14.55
CA LYS A 30 32.76 13.91 -14.04
C LYS A 30 34.06 13.30 -14.57
N GLY A 31 34.69 13.96 -15.54
CA GLY A 31 35.87 13.44 -16.23
C GLY A 31 35.56 12.48 -17.39
N CYS A 32 36.58 12.21 -18.20
CA CYS A 32 36.51 11.46 -19.46
C CYS A 32 36.26 9.95 -19.31
N GLY A 33 36.65 9.33 -18.19
CA GLY A 33 36.63 7.88 -18.00
C GLY A 33 35.26 7.22 -18.22
N ALA A 34 34.16 7.91 -17.90
CA ALA A 34 32.81 7.40 -18.19
C ALA A 34 32.53 7.28 -19.70
N GLY A 35 33.06 8.20 -20.51
CA GLY A 35 32.99 8.11 -21.97
C GLY A 35 33.83 6.95 -22.51
N PHE A 36 35.03 6.75 -21.97
CA PHE A 36 35.89 5.61 -22.33
C PHE A 36 35.22 4.26 -22.05
N PHE A 37 34.67 4.05 -20.85
CA PHE A 37 33.97 2.79 -20.52
C PHE A 37 32.71 2.56 -21.38
N TYR A 38 32.02 3.62 -21.81
CA TYR A 38 30.89 3.50 -22.73
C TYR A 38 31.32 3.17 -24.16
N GLY A 39 32.40 3.79 -24.65
CA GLY A 39 33.03 3.43 -25.92
C GLY A 39 33.52 1.98 -25.93
N TYR A 40 34.16 1.53 -24.84
CA TYR A 40 34.55 0.14 -24.65
C TYR A 40 33.35 -0.82 -24.64
N LEU A 41 32.22 -0.44 -24.04
CA LEU A 41 30.98 -1.21 -24.07
C LEU A 41 30.49 -1.42 -25.52
N TRP A 42 30.49 -0.37 -26.36
CA TRP A 42 30.14 -0.49 -27.78
C TRP A 42 31.15 -1.30 -28.59
N PHE A 43 32.46 -1.10 -28.38
CA PHE A 43 33.51 -1.93 -28.98
C PHE A 43 33.35 -3.41 -28.63
N SER A 44 33.07 -3.72 -27.36
CA SER A 44 32.86 -5.10 -26.88
C SER A 44 31.60 -5.74 -27.47
N LEU A 45 30.57 -4.95 -27.79
CA LEU A 45 29.37 -5.41 -28.49
C LEU A 45 29.72 -5.81 -29.94
N THR A 46 30.38 -4.93 -30.69
CA THR A 46 30.80 -5.19 -32.07
C THR A 46 31.72 -6.40 -32.15
N LEU A 47 32.71 -6.49 -31.26
CA LEU A 47 33.62 -7.63 -31.17
C LEU A 47 32.86 -8.93 -30.83
N SER A 48 31.90 -8.89 -29.89
CA SER A 48 31.08 -10.06 -29.58
C SER A 48 30.21 -10.51 -30.76
N ILE A 49 29.65 -9.58 -31.53
CA ILE A 49 28.86 -9.91 -32.74
C ILE A 49 29.77 -10.57 -33.79
N ALA A 50 30.95 -10.00 -34.06
CA ALA A 50 31.91 -10.58 -34.98
C ALA A 50 32.33 -12.02 -34.59
N VAL A 51 32.58 -12.27 -33.29
CA VAL A 51 32.90 -13.63 -32.79
C VAL A 51 31.73 -14.60 -33.00
N TYR A 52 30.47 -14.21 -32.74
CA TYR A 52 29.32 -15.08 -33.01
C TYR A 52 29.11 -15.33 -34.52
N SER A 53 29.41 -14.37 -35.38
CA SER A 53 29.39 -14.57 -36.84
C SER A 53 30.46 -15.57 -37.31
N VAL A 54 31.68 -15.49 -36.76
CA VAL A 54 32.76 -16.46 -37.04
C VAL A 54 32.42 -17.84 -36.49
N ASP A 55 31.93 -17.94 -35.25
CA ASP A 55 31.46 -19.21 -34.66
C ASP A 55 30.33 -19.84 -35.51
N SER A 56 29.42 -19.03 -36.07
CA SER A 56 28.37 -19.50 -36.98
C SER A 56 28.95 -20.08 -38.28
N PHE A 57 29.90 -19.38 -38.90
CA PHE A 57 30.57 -19.85 -40.12
C PHE A 57 31.34 -21.16 -39.88
N THR A 58 32.06 -21.27 -38.76
CA THR A 58 32.76 -22.49 -38.35
C THR A 58 31.77 -23.64 -38.11
N ALA A 59 30.65 -23.41 -37.43
CA ALA A 59 29.63 -24.43 -37.22
C ALA A 59 29.01 -24.93 -38.53
N VAL A 60 28.73 -24.05 -39.50
CA VAL A 60 28.21 -24.44 -40.83
C VAL A 60 29.24 -25.26 -41.60
N ASN A 61 30.50 -24.86 -41.63
CA ASN A 61 31.57 -25.61 -42.33
C ASN A 61 31.79 -27.01 -41.76
N LEU A 62 31.79 -27.14 -40.42
CA LEU A 62 31.90 -28.43 -39.75
C LEU A 62 30.65 -29.30 -39.97
N LEU A 63 29.44 -28.75 -39.80
CA LEU A 63 28.20 -29.53 -39.89
C LEU A 63 27.86 -29.94 -41.33
N ALA A 64 27.82 -28.99 -42.26
CA ALA A 64 27.33 -29.22 -43.63
C ALA A 64 28.42 -29.70 -44.61
N PHE A 65 29.65 -29.21 -44.49
CA PHE A 65 30.71 -29.48 -45.47
C PHE A 65 31.78 -30.48 -44.99
N ASN A 66 31.76 -30.90 -43.72
CA ASN A 66 32.82 -31.74 -43.09
C ASN A 66 34.25 -31.16 -43.24
N ARG A 67 34.39 -29.87 -43.57
CA ARG A 67 35.69 -29.23 -43.84
C ARG A 67 36.14 -28.43 -42.63
N TRP A 68 37.35 -28.72 -42.17
CA TRP A 68 38.04 -27.90 -41.17
C TRP A 68 38.52 -26.60 -41.83
N SER A 69 38.41 -25.47 -41.15
CA SER A 69 38.66 -24.14 -41.74
C SER A 69 40.14 -23.73 -41.82
N SER A 70 41.07 -24.67 -41.62
CA SER A 70 42.53 -24.45 -41.65
C SER A 70 43.26 -25.68 -42.18
N LYS A 71 44.42 -25.48 -42.83
CA LYS A 71 45.34 -26.56 -43.29
C LYS A 71 46.05 -27.32 -42.15
N ILE A 72 45.50 -27.26 -40.94
CA ILE A 72 46.03 -27.86 -39.71
C ILE A 72 44.92 -28.76 -39.18
N GLU A 73 45.18 -30.07 -39.16
CA GLU A 73 44.26 -31.04 -38.59
C GLU A 73 44.33 -30.99 -37.04
N PRO A 74 43.20 -31.10 -36.34
CA PRO A 74 43.19 -31.16 -34.89
C PRO A 74 43.84 -32.45 -34.37
N ALA A 75 44.51 -32.37 -33.22
CA ALA A 75 45.17 -33.53 -32.58
C ALA A 75 44.21 -34.66 -32.14
N ILE A 76 42.90 -34.48 -32.33
CA ILE A 76 41.84 -35.43 -32.02
C ILE A 76 41.02 -35.64 -33.30
N PRO A 77 40.76 -36.90 -33.72
CA PRO A 77 40.11 -37.21 -35.00
C PRO A 77 38.89 -36.35 -35.32
N ILE A 78 38.77 -35.96 -36.60
CA ILE A 78 37.73 -35.05 -37.13
C ILE A 78 36.31 -35.55 -36.80
N SER A 79 36.12 -36.88 -36.72
CA SER A 79 34.88 -37.54 -36.30
C SER A 79 34.41 -37.16 -34.89
N VAL A 80 35.32 -36.83 -33.98
CA VAL A 80 35.03 -36.44 -32.59
C VAL A 80 35.07 -34.92 -32.42
N SER A 81 36.11 -34.26 -32.95
CA SER A 81 36.29 -32.81 -32.81
C SER A 81 35.17 -32.00 -33.49
N LYS A 82 34.61 -32.47 -34.63
CA LYS A 82 33.41 -31.87 -35.25
C LYS A 82 32.26 -31.66 -34.25
N TRP A 83 31.91 -32.71 -33.49
CA TRP A 83 30.78 -32.67 -32.56
C TRP A 83 31.07 -31.83 -31.33
N ILE A 84 32.31 -31.84 -30.82
CA ILE A 84 32.72 -30.98 -29.69
C ILE A 84 32.57 -29.50 -30.05
N PHE A 85 33.10 -29.07 -31.20
CA PHE A 85 33.02 -27.65 -31.61
C PHE A 85 31.58 -27.24 -31.93
N SER A 86 30.86 -28.03 -32.72
CA SER A 86 29.46 -27.74 -33.08
C SER A 86 28.56 -27.69 -31.84
N GLY A 87 28.73 -28.64 -30.91
CA GLY A 87 28.02 -28.68 -29.63
C GLY A 87 28.30 -27.47 -28.74
N CYS A 88 29.56 -27.05 -28.62
CA CYS A 88 29.94 -25.83 -27.87
C CYS A 88 29.28 -24.58 -28.44
N ILE A 89 29.27 -24.44 -29.78
CA ILE A 89 28.70 -23.26 -30.46
C ILE A 89 27.17 -23.24 -30.30
N ILE A 90 26.49 -24.38 -30.50
CA ILE A 90 25.03 -24.50 -30.27
C ILE A 90 24.69 -24.20 -28.80
N ALA A 91 25.45 -24.74 -27.84
CA ALA A 91 25.27 -24.42 -26.42
C ALA A 91 25.47 -22.92 -26.12
N SER A 92 26.40 -22.26 -26.81
CA SER A 92 26.62 -20.81 -26.71
C SER A 92 25.38 -20.02 -27.17
N PHE A 93 24.79 -20.38 -28.31
CA PHE A 93 23.56 -19.76 -28.82
C PHE A 93 22.33 -20.03 -27.94
N VAL A 94 22.16 -21.26 -27.45
CA VAL A 94 21.06 -21.62 -26.52
C VAL A 94 21.19 -20.83 -25.21
N ASN A 95 22.41 -20.73 -24.65
CA ASN A 95 22.66 -19.94 -23.45
C ASN A 95 22.45 -18.43 -23.68
N LEU A 96 22.85 -17.89 -24.85
CA LEU A 96 22.59 -16.50 -25.22
C LEU A 96 21.08 -16.22 -25.31
N GLY A 97 20.30 -17.13 -25.89
CA GLY A 97 18.83 -17.04 -25.95
C GLY A 97 18.18 -17.10 -24.55
N PHE A 98 18.64 -18.01 -23.70
CA PHE A 98 18.17 -18.13 -22.31
C PHE A 98 18.47 -16.88 -21.48
N GLU A 99 19.70 -16.35 -21.54
CA GLU A 99 20.07 -15.10 -20.90
C GLU A 99 19.27 -13.92 -21.47
N GLY A 100 19.06 -13.84 -22.79
CA GLY A 100 18.25 -12.79 -23.43
C GLY A 100 16.79 -12.79 -22.96
N ILE A 101 16.18 -13.98 -22.81
CA ILE A 101 14.84 -14.13 -22.23
C ILE A 101 14.83 -13.68 -20.76
N ARG A 102 15.85 -14.05 -19.97
CA ARG A 102 15.98 -13.64 -18.56
C ARG A 102 16.12 -12.12 -18.43
N ALA A 103 17.04 -11.51 -19.17
CA ALA A 103 17.26 -10.06 -19.21
C ALA A 103 15.98 -9.32 -19.65
N THR A 104 15.27 -9.80 -20.68
CA THR A 104 13.99 -9.23 -21.12
C THR A 104 12.93 -9.25 -20.02
N ARG A 105 12.83 -10.34 -19.24
CA ARG A 105 11.91 -10.42 -18.09
C ARG A 105 12.29 -9.45 -16.97
N VAL A 106 13.59 -9.25 -16.71
CA VAL A 106 14.09 -8.28 -15.73
C VAL A 106 13.80 -6.84 -16.17
N MET A 107 14.17 -6.47 -17.40
CA MET A 107 13.92 -5.13 -17.95
C MET A 107 12.43 -4.75 -17.96
N LYS A 108 11.53 -5.71 -18.22
CA LYS A 108 10.07 -5.50 -18.15
C LYS A 108 9.56 -5.08 -16.77
N ARG A 109 10.27 -5.40 -15.68
CA ARG A 109 9.93 -4.98 -14.30
C ARG A 109 10.37 -3.56 -13.96
N ARG A 110 11.22 -2.96 -14.79
CA ARG A 110 11.79 -1.61 -14.66
C ARG A 110 12.58 -1.32 -13.37
N ASN A 111 12.86 -2.31 -12.54
CA ASN A 111 13.66 -2.14 -11.31
C ASN A 111 15.15 -1.95 -11.68
N VAL A 112 15.75 -0.84 -11.25
CA VAL A 112 17.13 -0.42 -11.56
C VAL A 112 18.15 -1.38 -10.95
N ALA A 113 17.92 -1.86 -9.73
CA ALA A 113 18.82 -2.79 -9.06
C ALA A 113 18.74 -4.20 -9.65
N GLU A 114 17.55 -4.71 -9.99
CA GLU A 114 17.44 -5.97 -10.75
C GLU A 114 18.13 -5.85 -12.11
N CYS A 115 17.95 -4.73 -12.83
CA CYS A 115 18.64 -4.49 -14.11
C CYS A 115 20.17 -4.38 -13.96
N TYR A 116 20.70 -3.85 -12.85
CA TYR A 116 22.14 -3.85 -12.58
C TYR A 116 22.66 -5.25 -12.21
N MET A 117 21.86 -6.03 -11.51
CA MET A 117 22.20 -7.38 -11.06
C MET A 117 22.15 -8.43 -12.19
N ASP A 118 21.56 -8.16 -13.35
CA ASP A 118 21.75 -8.99 -14.55
C ASP A 118 22.70 -8.32 -15.54
N SER A 119 23.87 -8.93 -15.77
CA SER A 119 24.94 -8.34 -16.58
C SER A 119 24.62 -8.19 -18.07
N LEU A 120 23.57 -8.86 -18.59
CA LEU A 120 23.06 -8.64 -19.94
C LEU A 120 22.00 -7.52 -19.96
N ALA A 121 21.09 -7.50 -18.98
CA ALA A 121 20.11 -6.42 -18.82
C ALA A 121 20.78 -5.04 -18.64
N ALA A 122 21.84 -4.96 -17.83
CA ALA A 122 22.61 -3.74 -17.62
C ALA A 122 23.23 -3.21 -18.92
N ARG A 123 23.72 -4.12 -19.78
CA ARG A 123 24.25 -3.78 -21.11
C ARG A 123 23.13 -3.32 -22.03
N TRP A 124 22.04 -4.07 -22.13
CA TRP A 124 20.90 -3.72 -23.00
C TRP A 124 20.25 -2.38 -22.63
N GLU A 125 20.05 -2.08 -21.34
CA GLU A 125 19.54 -0.77 -20.90
C GLU A 125 20.52 0.39 -21.16
N SER A 126 21.83 0.11 -21.25
CA SER A 126 22.87 1.09 -21.60
C SER A 126 22.97 1.32 -23.11
N ILE A 127 22.80 0.27 -23.91
CA ILE A 127 22.90 0.25 -25.39
C ILE A 127 21.64 0.84 -26.07
N ARG A 128 20.50 0.85 -25.36
CA ARG A 128 19.17 1.18 -25.88
C ARG A 128 19.12 2.49 -26.68
N LEU A 129 19.02 2.35 -28.00
CA LEU A 129 18.80 3.42 -28.96
C LEU A 129 17.48 4.15 -28.67
N GLY A 130 17.49 5.48 -28.76
CA GLY A 130 16.37 6.35 -28.37
C GLY A 130 16.83 7.73 -27.90
N SER A 131 16.01 8.40 -27.10
CA SER A 131 16.12 9.82 -26.67
C SER A 131 17.27 10.12 -25.68
N GLY A 132 18.47 9.60 -25.93
CA GLY A 132 19.65 9.77 -25.08
C GLY A 132 19.60 9.02 -23.74
N GLN A 133 18.59 8.15 -23.54
CA GLN A 133 18.37 7.46 -22.27
C GLN A 133 19.44 6.41 -21.96
N GLY A 134 19.96 5.66 -22.95
CA GLY A 134 20.97 4.61 -22.75
C GLY A 134 22.22 5.11 -22.03
N TRP A 135 22.84 6.19 -22.53
CA TRP A 135 23.95 6.89 -21.87
C TRP A 135 23.60 7.35 -20.45
N ARG A 136 22.39 7.89 -20.21
CA ARG A 136 21.99 8.30 -18.85
C ARG A 136 21.82 7.12 -17.89
N ARG A 137 21.29 5.99 -18.35
CA ARG A 137 21.20 4.74 -17.55
C ARG A 137 22.57 4.16 -17.26
N PHE A 138 23.48 4.19 -18.22
CA PHE A 138 24.90 3.87 -18.02
C PHE A 138 25.57 4.76 -16.96
N LEU A 139 25.22 6.05 -16.90
CA LEU A 139 25.68 6.96 -15.84
C LEU A 139 25.08 6.65 -14.45
N VAL A 140 23.94 5.95 -14.35
CA VAL A 140 23.43 5.40 -13.08
C VAL A 140 24.24 4.17 -12.67
N PHE A 141 24.42 3.20 -13.58
CA PHE A 141 25.18 1.97 -13.31
C PHE A 141 26.64 2.25 -12.94
N THR A 142 27.33 3.16 -13.65
CA THR A 142 28.71 3.53 -13.30
C THR A 142 28.82 4.25 -11.96
N GLU A 143 27.80 4.98 -11.50
CA GLU A 143 27.80 5.60 -10.17
C GLU A 143 27.64 4.54 -9.06
N LEU A 144 26.81 3.50 -9.28
CA LEU A 144 26.67 2.36 -8.37
C LEU A 144 27.99 1.59 -8.18
N THR A 145 28.78 1.45 -9.25
CA THR A 145 30.05 0.70 -9.26
C THR A 145 31.21 1.42 -8.54
N LYS A 146 31.21 2.77 -8.49
CA LYS A 146 32.36 3.57 -8.01
C LYS A 146 32.74 3.40 -6.54
N SER A 147 31.80 3.04 -5.66
CA SER A 147 32.00 3.11 -4.20
C SER A 147 32.25 1.76 -3.51
N ASN A 148 32.76 0.77 -4.24
CA ASN A 148 33.03 -0.57 -3.73
C ASN A 148 34.19 -0.64 -2.72
N LYS A 149 33.87 -0.49 -1.42
CA LYS A 149 34.81 -0.76 -0.32
C LYS A 149 34.86 -2.24 0.05
N GLY A 150 36.06 -2.81 0.11
CA GLY A 150 36.37 -4.09 0.76
C GLY A 150 35.44 -5.24 0.37
N ALA A 151 34.84 -5.89 1.37
CA ALA A 151 33.99 -7.07 1.20
C ALA A 151 32.80 -6.89 0.23
N GLU A 152 32.28 -5.66 0.03
CA GLU A 152 31.23 -5.41 -0.97
C GLU A 152 31.74 -5.50 -2.42
N TYR A 153 33.04 -5.23 -2.66
CA TYR A 153 33.68 -5.52 -3.94
C TYR A 153 33.75 -7.03 -4.18
N ILE A 154 34.22 -7.80 -3.19
CA ILE A 154 34.42 -9.25 -3.27
C ILE A 154 33.08 -9.97 -3.49
N ALA A 155 32.01 -9.55 -2.80
CA ALA A 155 30.68 -10.12 -2.99
C ALA A 155 30.13 -9.89 -4.42
N LEU A 156 30.26 -8.67 -4.97
CA LEU A 156 29.83 -8.36 -6.33
C LEU A 156 30.70 -9.05 -7.40
N PHE A 157 32.02 -9.08 -7.20
CA PHE A 157 32.96 -9.84 -8.05
C PHE A 157 32.55 -11.32 -8.12
N THR A 158 32.39 -11.95 -6.96
CA THR A 158 32.01 -13.36 -6.83
C THR A 158 30.67 -13.64 -7.52
N TYR A 159 29.69 -12.75 -7.31
CA TYR A 159 28.36 -12.85 -7.91
C TYR A 159 28.40 -12.75 -9.45
N PHE A 160 29.12 -11.77 -10.02
CA PHE A 160 29.21 -11.62 -11.47
C PHE A 160 30.06 -12.71 -12.15
N SER A 161 31.14 -13.18 -11.51
CA SER A 161 31.88 -14.37 -11.99
C SER A 161 31.00 -15.62 -12.02
N PHE A 162 30.08 -15.79 -11.06
CA PHE A 162 29.05 -16.84 -11.13
C PHE A 162 27.88 -16.56 -12.10
N GLN A 163 27.91 -15.48 -12.90
CA GLN A 163 27.00 -15.36 -14.05
C GLN A 163 27.61 -15.96 -15.33
N SER A 164 28.94 -15.97 -15.46
CA SER A 164 29.63 -16.44 -16.67
C SER A 164 29.99 -17.93 -16.67
N TRP A 165 29.77 -18.67 -15.56
CA TRP A 165 30.23 -20.06 -15.41
C TRP A 165 29.77 -21.01 -16.54
N ILE A 166 28.52 -20.88 -17.02
CA ILE A 166 28.00 -21.68 -18.14
C ILE A 166 28.82 -21.42 -19.41
N ARG A 167 29.10 -20.13 -19.69
CA ARG A 167 29.89 -19.70 -20.84
C ARG A 167 31.34 -20.22 -20.77
N VAL A 168 31.96 -20.15 -19.58
CA VAL A 168 33.37 -20.57 -19.35
C VAL A 168 33.52 -22.09 -19.38
N ILE A 169 32.67 -22.83 -18.65
CA ILE A 169 32.81 -24.28 -18.49
C ILE A 169 32.17 -25.04 -19.66
N LEU A 170 30.95 -24.71 -20.06
CA LEU A 170 30.18 -25.51 -21.03
C LEU A 170 30.29 -24.98 -22.47
N CYS A 171 30.17 -23.67 -22.70
CA CYS A 171 30.18 -23.11 -24.06
C CYS A 171 31.58 -22.87 -24.65
N SER A 172 32.63 -22.83 -23.81
CA SER A 172 34.01 -22.60 -24.26
C SER A 172 35.04 -23.60 -23.77
N GLY A 173 34.86 -24.22 -22.59
CA GLY A 173 35.78 -25.21 -22.03
C GLY A 173 36.20 -26.31 -23.00
N PRO A 174 35.29 -27.15 -23.52
CA PRO A 174 35.66 -28.29 -24.36
C PRO A 174 36.37 -27.87 -25.65
N ARG A 175 35.88 -26.83 -26.35
CA ARG A 175 36.54 -26.32 -27.55
C ARG A 175 37.93 -25.73 -27.28
N GLN A 176 38.13 -25.06 -26.14
CA GLN A 176 39.44 -24.51 -25.79
C GLN A 176 40.43 -25.57 -25.32
N VAL A 177 39.97 -26.66 -24.71
CA VAL A 177 40.83 -27.83 -24.42
C VAL A 177 41.32 -28.48 -25.72
N VAL A 178 40.47 -28.65 -26.74
CA VAL A 178 40.90 -29.17 -28.06
C VAL A 178 41.82 -28.18 -28.81
N ASN A 179 41.55 -26.86 -28.72
CA ASN A 179 42.49 -25.85 -29.21
C ASN A 179 43.86 -25.98 -28.52
N GLY A 180 43.89 -26.16 -27.19
CA GLY A 180 45.11 -26.32 -26.41
C GLY A 180 45.92 -27.56 -26.81
N PHE A 181 45.28 -28.71 -27.00
CA PHE A 181 45.97 -29.90 -27.51
C PHE A 181 46.47 -29.73 -28.95
N THR A 182 45.74 -29.02 -29.81
CA THR A 182 46.15 -28.74 -31.20
C THR A 182 47.28 -27.72 -31.27
N LEU A 183 47.26 -26.69 -30.41
CA LEU A 183 48.38 -25.76 -30.22
C LEU A 183 49.61 -26.49 -29.71
N LYS A 184 49.45 -27.41 -28.74
CA LYS A 184 50.54 -28.23 -28.22
C LYS A 184 51.15 -29.12 -29.31
N SER A 185 50.34 -29.85 -30.09
CA SER A 185 50.87 -30.74 -31.13
C SER A 185 51.56 -29.98 -32.26
N VAL A 186 51.03 -28.82 -32.68
CA VAL A 186 51.70 -27.94 -33.65
C VAL A 186 52.98 -27.34 -33.07
N TYR A 187 53.00 -27.01 -31.77
CA TYR A 187 54.19 -26.50 -31.09
C TYR A 187 55.30 -27.55 -31.01
N GLU A 188 54.98 -28.78 -30.59
CA GLU A 188 55.92 -29.90 -30.53
C GLU A 188 56.41 -30.32 -31.93
N ALA A 189 55.54 -30.29 -32.95
CA ALA A 189 55.89 -30.72 -34.32
C ALA A 189 56.58 -29.65 -35.19
N LYS A 190 56.47 -28.35 -34.88
CA LYS A 190 57.03 -27.26 -35.73
C LYS A 190 57.85 -26.20 -34.98
N LEU A 191 57.72 -26.04 -33.66
CA LEU A 191 58.16 -24.82 -32.95
C LEU A 191 59.02 -25.05 -31.70
N ALA A 192 59.14 -26.29 -31.21
CA ALA A 192 59.79 -26.66 -29.95
C ALA A 192 61.11 -25.87 -29.66
N PRO A 193 61.25 -25.25 -28.47
CA PRO A 193 62.46 -24.53 -28.07
C PRO A 193 63.31 -25.30 -27.08
N THR A 194 64.63 -25.36 -27.33
CA THR A 194 65.66 -25.69 -26.34
C THR A 194 65.97 -24.46 -25.47
N ALA A 195 65.01 -24.02 -24.66
CA ALA A 195 65.12 -22.86 -23.79
C ALA A 195 64.95 -23.24 -22.31
N THR A 196 65.83 -22.73 -21.45
CA THR A 196 65.91 -23.07 -20.01
C THR A 196 65.24 -22.04 -19.08
N SER A 197 64.61 -21.00 -19.61
CA SER A 197 63.89 -19.96 -18.84
C SER A 197 62.52 -19.64 -19.43
N VAL A 198 61.58 -19.24 -18.55
CA VAL A 198 60.17 -18.99 -18.91
C VAL A 198 60.04 -17.80 -19.86
N ASP A 199 60.72 -16.69 -19.58
CA ASP A 199 60.67 -15.49 -20.43
C ASP A 199 61.27 -15.74 -21.81
N GLY A 200 62.36 -16.52 -21.88
CA GLY A 200 62.97 -16.94 -23.15
C GLY A 200 62.07 -17.86 -23.97
N ALA A 201 61.31 -18.76 -23.32
CA ALA A 201 60.32 -19.60 -23.99
C ALA A 201 59.14 -18.78 -24.55
N ILE A 202 58.69 -17.73 -23.84
CA ILE A 202 57.61 -16.85 -24.30
C ILE A 202 58.06 -15.98 -25.48
N LEU A 203 59.24 -15.35 -25.40
CA LEU A 203 59.76 -14.52 -26.49
C LEU A 203 60.06 -15.37 -27.74
N GLY A 204 60.74 -16.51 -27.58
CA GLY A 204 61.04 -17.43 -28.67
C GLY A 204 59.79 -18.02 -29.36
N PHE A 205 58.67 -18.15 -28.64
CA PHE A 205 57.38 -18.51 -29.25
C PHE A 205 56.85 -17.41 -30.18
N PHE A 206 56.88 -16.14 -29.77
CA PHE A 206 56.45 -15.02 -30.61
C PHE A 206 57.35 -14.78 -31.82
N ASP A 207 58.67 -14.88 -31.66
CA ASP A 207 59.61 -14.67 -32.77
C ASP A 207 59.53 -15.80 -33.81
N LYS A 208 59.34 -17.06 -33.39
CA LYS A 208 59.06 -18.16 -34.34
C LYS A 208 57.66 -18.08 -34.97
N ILE A 209 56.64 -17.53 -34.28
CA ILE A 209 55.35 -17.21 -34.91
C ILE A 209 55.51 -16.12 -35.98
N ARG A 210 56.38 -15.12 -35.76
CA ARG A 210 56.73 -14.12 -36.79
C ARG A 210 57.37 -14.77 -38.01
N ALA A 211 58.25 -15.76 -37.82
CA ALA A 211 58.83 -16.54 -38.93
C ALA A 211 57.79 -17.40 -39.67
N LEU A 212 56.88 -18.07 -38.95
CA LEU A 212 55.79 -18.85 -39.56
C LEU A 212 54.82 -17.95 -40.36
N ALA A 213 54.63 -16.69 -39.92
CA ALA A 213 53.79 -15.71 -40.62
C ALA A 213 54.38 -15.24 -41.97
N THR A 214 55.69 -15.38 -42.18
CA THR A 214 56.33 -15.17 -43.49
C THR A 214 56.25 -16.38 -44.43
N GLU A 215 55.88 -17.57 -43.93
CA GLU A 215 55.75 -18.79 -44.76
C GLU A 215 54.28 -19.10 -45.13
N ASP A 216 53.37 -19.14 -44.15
CA ASP A 216 51.92 -19.26 -44.39
C ASP A 216 51.15 -18.34 -43.44
N TYR A 217 50.87 -17.13 -43.94
CA TYR A 217 50.11 -16.10 -43.25
C TYR A 217 48.73 -16.59 -42.77
N GLN A 218 48.07 -17.49 -43.50
CA GLN A 218 46.77 -18.04 -43.10
C GLN A 218 46.91 -18.96 -41.89
N GLN A 219 47.92 -19.85 -41.87
CA GLN A 219 48.23 -20.68 -40.71
C GLN A 219 48.61 -19.82 -39.49
N ALA A 220 49.46 -18.81 -39.66
CA ALA A 220 49.92 -17.98 -38.54
C ALA A 220 48.79 -17.13 -37.91
N VAL A 221 47.88 -16.56 -38.71
CA VAL A 221 46.71 -15.84 -38.21
C VAL A 221 45.78 -16.76 -37.42
N ILE A 222 45.52 -17.97 -37.91
CA ILE A 222 44.63 -18.94 -37.24
C ILE A 222 45.27 -19.46 -35.95
N LEU A 223 46.56 -19.80 -35.96
CA LEU A 223 47.30 -20.24 -34.77
C LEU A 223 47.34 -19.15 -33.69
N SER A 224 47.56 -17.90 -34.10
CA SER A 224 47.51 -16.73 -33.21
C SER A 224 46.12 -16.51 -32.60
N GLY A 225 45.05 -16.67 -33.39
CA GLY A 225 43.67 -16.59 -32.92
C GLY A 225 43.29 -17.70 -31.94
N MET A 226 43.72 -18.95 -32.21
CA MET A 226 43.56 -20.07 -31.29
C MET A 226 44.30 -19.81 -29.97
N CYS A 227 45.56 -19.37 -30.03
CA CYS A 227 46.36 -19.04 -28.85
C CYS A 227 45.73 -17.89 -28.04
N PHE A 228 45.31 -16.81 -28.69
CA PHE A 228 44.66 -15.67 -28.03
C PHE A 228 43.37 -16.08 -27.32
N THR A 229 42.49 -16.85 -27.98
CA THR A 229 41.22 -17.27 -27.37
C THR A 229 41.41 -18.30 -26.25
N LEU A 230 42.46 -19.14 -26.31
CA LEU A 230 42.87 -20.00 -25.20
C LEU A 230 43.33 -19.18 -24.00
N VAL A 231 44.20 -18.17 -24.19
CA VAL A 231 44.70 -17.31 -23.10
C VAL A 231 43.54 -16.54 -22.43
N VAL A 232 42.63 -15.96 -23.22
CA VAL A 232 41.42 -15.29 -22.70
C VAL A 232 40.53 -16.25 -21.90
N TRP A 233 40.42 -17.52 -22.33
CA TRP A 233 39.70 -18.54 -21.59
C TRP A 233 40.40 -18.97 -20.29
N VAL A 234 41.73 -19.12 -20.29
CA VAL A 234 42.51 -19.45 -19.07
C VAL A 234 42.33 -18.35 -18.02
N PHE A 235 42.43 -17.07 -18.39
CA PHE A 235 42.12 -15.97 -17.46
C PHE A 235 40.68 -16.04 -16.95
N SER A 236 39.71 -16.33 -17.84
CA SER A 236 38.29 -16.49 -17.45
C SER A 236 38.06 -17.64 -16.47
N ALA A 237 38.80 -18.75 -16.62
CA ALA A 237 38.77 -19.90 -15.71
C ALA A 237 39.41 -19.59 -14.35
N LEU A 238 40.53 -18.86 -14.32
CA LEU A 238 41.19 -18.41 -13.08
C LEU A 238 40.34 -17.39 -12.30
N TYR A 239 39.62 -16.51 -13.00
CA TYR A 239 38.64 -15.60 -12.40
C TYR A 239 37.44 -16.34 -11.81
N LEU A 240 37.01 -17.45 -12.43
CA LEU A 240 35.95 -18.31 -11.88
C LEU A 240 36.44 -19.13 -10.67
N LEU A 241 37.67 -19.66 -10.72
CA LEU A 241 38.29 -20.40 -9.62
C LEU A 241 38.48 -19.51 -8.37
N SER A 242 39.00 -18.30 -8.53
CA SER A 242 39.13 -17.34 -7.44
C SER A 242 37.78 -16.91 -6.87
N ALA A 243 36.74 -16.77 -7.70
CA ALA A 243 35.37 -16.55 -7.23
C ALA A 243 34.82 -17.74 -6.41
N VAL A 244 35.13 -19.00 -6.77
CA VAL A 244 34.78 -20.17 -5.94
C VAL A 244 35.46 -20.09 -4.57
N LEU A 245 36.76 -19.78 -4.52
CA LEU A 245 37.48 -19.61 -3.26
C LEU A 245 36.89 -18.50 -2.40
N PHE A 246 36.67 -17.30 -2.95
CA PHE A 246 36.05 -16.20 -2.23
C PHE A 246 34.63 -16.53 -1.75
N TYR A 247 33.83 -17.27 -2.52
CA TYR A 247 32.48 -17.70 -2.12
C TYR A 247 32.49 -18.58 -0.87
N VAL A 248 33.44 -19.53 -0.78
CA VAL A 248 33.60 -20.40 0.39
C VAL A 248 33.94 -19.55 1.62
N PHE A 249 34.92 -18.65 1.52
CA PHE A 249 35.25 -17.72 2.62
C PHE A 249 34.07 -16.81 3.01
N PHE A 250 33.26 -16.34 2.05
CA PHE A 250 32.12 -15.46 2.33
C PHE A 250 30.96 -16.17 3.04
N LEU A 251 30.70 -17.45 2.69
CA LEU A 251 29.61 -18.25 3.24
C LEU A 251 29.71 -18.46 4.76
N PHE A 252 30.92 -18.62 5.29
CA PHE A 252 31.13 -18.93 6.71
C PHE A 252 31.19 -17.69 7.62
N HIS A 253 31.36 -16.48 7.09
CA HIS A 253 31.68 -15.30 7.91
C HIS A 253 30.85 -14.03 7.63
N TRP A 254 30.27 -13.85 6.43
CA TRP A 254 29.73 -12.52 6.03
C TRP A 254 28.30 -12.50 5.47
N ILE A 255 27.62 -13.64 5.31
CA ILE A 255 26.22 -13.69 4.80
C ILE A 255 25.26 -14.02 5.95
N PRO A 256 24.42 -13.07 6.43
CA PRO A 256 23.37 -13.36 7.39
C PRO A 256 22.36 -14.37 6.82
N ARG A 257 21.91 -15.33 7.66
CA ARG A 257 20.94 -16.37 7.25
C ARG A 257 19.63 -15.78 6.67
N ALA A 258 19.26 -14.57 7.07
CA ALA A 258 18.09 -13.84 6.56
C ALA A 258 18.15 -13.49 5.05
N ASP A 259 19.34 -13.39 4.45
CA ASP A 259 19.48 -12.94 3.06
C ASP A 259 19.22 -14.05 2.01
N GLY A 260 19.07 -15.32 2.45
CA GLY A 260 18.88 -16.47 1.54
C GLY A 260 20.08 -16.82 0.64
N GLY A 261 21.19 -16.09 0.74
CA GLY A 261 22.44 -16.34 0.02
C GLY A 261 23.04 -15.10 -0.64
N LEU A 262 24.11 -15.31 -1.41
CA LEU A 262 24.89 -14.24 -2.05
C LEU A 262 24.04 -13.28 -2.91
N THR A 263 23.06 -13.81 -3.64
CA THR A 263 22.16 -12.99 -4.49
C THR A 263 21.38 -11.97 -3.67
N GLY A 264 20.74 -12.40 -2.57
CA GLY A 264 19.96 -11.51 -1.71
C GLY A 264 20.83 -10.51 -0.95
N TYR A 265 22.01 -10.93 -0.50
CA TYR A 265 23.01 -10.03 0.09
C TYR A 265 23.39 -8.91 -0.89
N CYS A 266 23.74 -9.26 -2.14
CA CYS A 266 24.10 -8.29 -3.17
C CYS A 266 22.91 -7.41 -3.59
N GLU A 267 21.72 -7.98 -3.80
CA GLU A 267 20.48 -7.26 -4.14
C GLU A 267 20.15 -6.19 -3.07
N ARG A 268 20.18 -6.56 -1.79
CA ARG A 268 19.98 -5.65 -0.65
C ARG A 268 21.03 -4.54 -0.59
N LYS A 269 22.30 -4.86 -0.84
CA LYS A 269 23.41 -3.89 -0.83
C LYS A 269 23.31 -2.89 -2.01
N VAL A 270 22.97 -3.36 -3.21
CA VAL A 270 22.74 -2.51 -4.38
C VAL A 270 21.54 -1.58 -4.15
N ASN A 271 20.41 -2.09 -3.66
CA ASN A 271 19.25 -1.27 -3.30
C ASN A 271 19.61 -0.17 -2.28
N LYS A 272 20.24 -0.51 -1.16
CA LYS A 272 20.66 0.47 -0.13
C LYS A 272 21.59 1.57 -0.68
N ARG A 273 22.47 1.23 -1.64
CA ARG A 273 23.32 2.20 -2.33
C ARG A 273 22.56 3.07 -3.33
N LEU A 274 21.65 2.47 -4.11
CA LEU A 274 20.79 3.19 -5.06
C LEU A 274 20.02 4.28 -4.32
N THR A 275 19.35 3.94 -3.22
CA THR A 275 18.67 4.91 -2.33
C THR A 275 19.62 6.03 -1.92
N SER A 276 20.80 5.70 -1.36
CA SER A 276 21.75 6.71 -0.88
C SER A 276 22.24 7.65 -1.99
N ILE A 277 22.41 7.16 -3.22
CA ILE A 277 22.82 7.96 -4.37
C ILE A 277 21.67 8.87 -4.85
N VAL A 278 20.44 8.33 -4.93
CA VAL A 278 19.25 9.10 -5.33
C VAL A 278 18.96 10.21 -4.33
N THR A 279 18.85 9.93 -3.03
CA THR A 279 18.59 10.95 -1.99
C THR A 279 19.65 12.05 -2.00
N LYS A 280 20.95 11.70 -2.10
CA LYS A 280 22.04 12.69 -2.19
C LYS A 280 21.98 13.57 -3.43
N LYS A 281 21.37 13.09 -4.53
CA LYS A 281 21.20 13.86 -5.77
C LYS A 281 19.93 14.72 -5.75
N VAL A 282 18.81 14.18 -5.29
CA VAL A 282 17.55 14.91 -5.12
C VAL A 282 17.75 16.10 -4.17
N ASN A 283 18.35 15.88 -2.99
CA ASN A 283 18.61 16.96 -2.03
C ASN A 283 19.55 18.03 -2.63
N LYS A 284 20.53 17.64 -3.45
CA LYS A 284 21.42 18.57 -4.16
C LYS A 284 20.75 19.30 -5.33
N ALA A 285 19.76 18.69 -5.97
CA ALA A 285 18.95 19.34 -6.99
C ALA A 285 18.01 20.38 -6.37
N LEU A 286 17.33 20.02 -5.27
CA LEU A 286 16.47 20.91 -4.49
C LEU A 286 17.23 22.14 -3.97
N ALA A 287 18.36 21.94 -3.28
CA ALA A 287 19.20 23.04 -2.79
C ALA A 287 19.70 23.95 -3.93
N LYS A 288 19.98 23.40 -5.12
CA LYS A 288 20.33 24.22 -6.30
C LYS A 288 19.12 24.93 -6.92
N GLY A 289 17.91 24.40 -6.75
CA GLY A 289 16.67 25.05 -7.12
C GLY A 289 16.37 26.26 -6.22
N GLN A 290 16.46 26.07 -4.90
CA GLN A 290 16.31 27.13 -3.88
C GLN A 290 17.35 28.24 -4.11
N ALA A 291 18.63 27.90 -4.17
CA ALA A 291 19.71 28.87 -4.47
C ALA A 291 19.64 29.51 -5.87
N LYS A 292 18.76 29.06 -6.77
CA LYS A 292 18.44 29.76 -8.03
C LYS A 292 17.23 30.70 -7.86
N ARG A 293 16.23 30.32 -7.06
CA ARG A 293 15.09 31.17 -6.68
C ARG A 293 15.59 32.37 -5.88
N GLU A 294 16.26 32.14 -4.75
CA GLU A 294 16.88 33.19 -3.91
C GLU A 294 17.67 34.23 -4.72
N ARG A 295 18.43 33.79 -5.73
CA ARG A 295 19.18 34.68 -6.63
C ARG A 295 18.31 35.41 -7.65
N ALA A 296 17.22 34.80 -8.14
CA ALA A 296 16.25 35.48 -8.98
C ALA A 296 15.43 36.50 -8.18
N ASP A 297 15.04 36.16 -6.95
CA ASP A 297 14.25 36.99 -6.05
C ASP A 297 15.08 38.20 -5.57
N ALA A 298 16.35 37.99 -5.21
CA ALA A 298 17.29 39.08 -4.91
C ALA A 298 17.58 39.97 -6.15
N LEU A 299 17.56 39.42 -7.37
CA LEU A 299 17.68 40.21 -8.59
C LEU A 299 16.39 40.99 -8.92
N ALA A 300 15.21 40.43 -8.64
CA ALA A 300 13.92 41.11 -8.78
C ALA A 300 13.80 42.30 -7.82
N MET A 301 14.10 42.07 -6.53
CA MET A 301 14.21 43.14 -5.52
C MET A 301 15.18 44.24 -5.95
N LYS A 302 16.36 43.87 -6.47
CA LYS A 302 17.35 44.85 -6.95
C LYS A 302 16.91 45.63 -8.21
N ASN A 303 15.96 45.09 -8.99
CA ASN A 303 15.38 45.77 -10.15
C ASN A 303 14.09 46.54 -9.83
N GLY A 304 13.62 46.54 -8.57
CA GLY A 304 12.40 47.25 -8.14
C GLY A 304 11.08 46.55 -8.49
N GLU A 305 11.12 45.33 -9.03
CA GLU A 305 9.91 44.55 -9.31
C GLU A 305 9.43 43.87 -8.03
N LYS A 306 8.17 44.13 -7.61
CA LYS A 306 7.56 43.42 -6.48
C LYS A 306 7.45 41.93 -6.81
N PRO A 307 7.88 41.01 -5.92
CA PRO A 307 7.77 39.57 -6.17
C PRO A 307 6.30 39.16 -6.32
N GLN A 308 6.03 38.19 -7.21
CA GLN A 308 4.68 37.67 -7.41
C GLN A 308 4.27 36.79 -6.23
N LEU A 309 3.57 37.40 -5.27
CA LEU A 309 2.83 36.67 -4.24
C LEU A 309 1.77 35.79 -4.91
N GLU A 310 1.75 34.50 -4.57
CA GLU A 310 0.58 33.66 -4.85
C GLU A 310 -0.63 34.21 -4.07
N ARG A 311 -1.83 34.00 -4.63
CA ARG A 311 -3.04 34.69 -4.18
C ARG A 311 -3.41 34.30 -2.75
N ALA A 312 -3.32 35.25 -1.83
CA ALA A 312 -3.98 35.15 -0.53
C ALA A 312 -5.49 34.94 -0.71
N ALA A 313 -6.09 34.13 0.17
CA ALA A 313 -7.54 33.95 0.22
C ALA A 313 -8.22 35.22 0.72
N THR A 314 -9.36 35.58 0.12
CA THR A 314 -10.15 36.75 0.50
C THR A 314 -10.98 36.50 1.75
N LEU A 315 -10.68 37.21 2.83
CA LEU A 315 -11.58 37.36 3.98
C LEU A 315 -12.74 38.33 3.64
N PRO A 316 -13.94 38.15 4.21
CA PRO A 316 -15.06 39.05 4.02
C PRO A 316 -14.92 40.33 4.88
N THR A 317 -15.37 41.46 4.34
CA THR A 317 -15.39 42.76 5.03
C THR A 317 -16.69 43.01 5.79
N LEU A 318 -16.59 43.69 6.93
CA LEU A 318 -17.67 44.40 7.63
C LEU A 318 -17.22 45.84 7.94
N PRO A 319 -18.14 46.78 8.23
CA PRO A 319 -18.03 48.15 7.71
C PRO A 319 -17.16 49.15 8.49
N ASP A 320 -16.85 50.23 7.78
CA ASP A 320 -16.03 51.38 8.17
C ASP A 320 -16.69 52.28 9.25
N VAL A 321 -15.89 52.73 10.22
CA VAL A 321 -16.23 53.81 11.17
C VAL A 321 -15.03 54.76 11.36
N GLY A 322 -14.69 55.43 10.27
CA GLY A 322 -13.95 56.70 10.09
C GLY A 322 -13.44 57.55 11.26
N GLY A 323 -12.31 58.23 11.01
CA GLY A 323 -11.84 59.39 11.78
C GLY A 323 -10.31 59.54 11.82
N PRO A 324 -9.70 60.65 11.33
CA PRO A 324 -8.24 60.81 11.31
C PRO A 324 -7.70 61.67 12.47
N GLY A 325 -6.50 61.31 12.96
CA GLY A 325 -5.67 62.11 13.87
C GLY A 325 -4.20 62.09 13.43
N LYS A 326 -3.46 63.17 13.66
CA LYS A 326 -2.09 63.38 13.15
C LYS A 326 -1.05 63.40 14.28
N GLU A 327 0.20 63.10 13.92
CA GLU A 327 1.45 63.37 14.67
C GLU A 327 1.59 62.65 16.05
N ASP A 328 2.80 62.39 16.58
CA ASP A 328 4.13 62.93 16.22
C ASP A 328 5.30 61.91 16.37
N SER A 329 6.49 62.33 15.93
CA SER A 329 7.89 61.86 16.14
C SER A 329 8.17 60.70 17.14
N LEU A 330 8.90 59.63 16.77
CA LEU A 330 10.37 59.52 16.53
C LEU A 330 11.21 59.80 17.81
N LEU A 331 12.22 59.01 18.24
CA LEU A 331 13.05 57.92 17.66
C LEU A 331 13.19 56.75 18.70
N GLU A 332 13.93 55.62 18.56
CA GLU A 332 14.79 55.03 17.51
C GLU A 332 14.84 53.47 17.63
N MET A 333 15.90 52.83 17.11
CA MET A 333 16.28 51.40 17.15
C MET A 333 17.85 51.32 17.13
N PRO A 334 18.57 50.17 17.13
CA PRO A 334 18.21 48.74 17.05
C PRO A 334 18.81 47.91 18.24
N VAL A 335 18.86 46.56 18.35
CA VAL A 335 19.14 45.47 17.39
C VAL A 335 18.61 44.10 17.87
N LEU A 336 18.32 43.22 16.88
CA LEU A 336 18.42 41.73 16.90
C LEU A 336 17.75 40.94 18.04
N GLY A 337 16.81 40.02 17.79
CA GLY A 337 16.17 39.64 16.52
C GLY A 337 15.47 38.27 16.60
N ARG A 338 14.19 38.21 16.20
CA ARG A 338 13.48 36.95 15.94
C ARG A 338 13.25 36.81 14.43
N SER A 339 13.67 35.69 13.86
CA SER A 339 13.42 35.33 12.45
C SER A 339 12.43 34.17 12.39
N GLU A 340 11.20 34.45 12.01
CA GLU A 340 10.23 33.40 11.68
C GLU A 340 10.63 32.74 10.35
N THR A 341 10.70 31.40 10.32
CA THR A 341 11.16 30.65 9.16
C THR A 341 10.01 30.21 8.26
N THR A 342 9.75 30.98 7.19
CA THR A 342 8.80 30.60 6.13
C THR A 342 9.36 29.46 5.26
N THR A 343 9.07 28.21 5.61
CA THR A 343 9.44 27.04 4.80
C THR A 343 8.45 26.78 3.67
N THR A 344 8.84 27.06 2.42
CA THR A 344 8.07 26.66 1.23
C THR A 344 8.87 25.73 0.31
N LEU A 345 8.40 24.50 0.14
CA LEU A 345 8.77 23.58 -0.94
C LEU A 345 7.50 22.93 -1.53
N PRO A 346 7.52 22.52 -2.81
CA PRO A 346 6.32 22.67 -3.65
C PRO A 346 5.38 21.46 -3.71
N VAL A 347 4.13 21.76 -4.06
CA VAL A 347 3.08 20.80 -4.42
C VAL A 347 3.51 19.91 -5.61
N TYR A 348 3.25 18.61 -5.50
CA TYR A 348 3.44 17.65 -6.59
C TYR A 348 2.25 17.68 -7.57
N SER A 349 2.51 17.83 -8.87
CA SER A 349 1.46 17.88 -9.90
C SER A 349 1.13 16.49 -10.47
N SER A 350 -0.16 16.14 -10.49
CA SER A 350 -0.66 14.82 -10.87
C SER A 350 -1.24 14.77 -12.29
N ARG A 351 -0.41 14.47 -13.30
CA ARG A 351 -0.79 13.74 -14.54
C ARG A 351 0.39 13.57 -15.52
N PRO A 352 0.63 12.36 -16.07
CA PRO A 352 1.46 12.18 -17.25
C PRO A 352 0.69 12.55 -18.54
N GLY A 353 1.29 13.38 -19.40
CA GLY A 353 0.82 13.58 -20.77
C GLY A 353 1.31 12.48 -21.72
N THR A 354 0.54 12.16 -22.76
CA THR A 354 0.92 11.17 -23.79
C THR A 354 2.03 11.72 -24.71
N PRO A 355 2.94 10.85 -25.21
CA PRO A 355 4.10 11.29 -25.99
C PRO A 355 3.79 11.41 -27.49
N ASN A 356 3.86 12.63 -28.05
CA ASN A 356 4.50 12.95 -29.35
C ASN A 356 4.25 14.41 -29.76
N SER A 357 5.29 15.25 -29.64
CA SER A 357 5.46 16.47 -30.45
C SER A 357 6.95 16.78 -30.56
N PHE A 358 7.41 17.11 -31.77
CA PHE A 358 8.80 17.40 -32.08
C PHE A 358 9.04 18.92 -32.18
N GLU A 359 10.32 19.30 -32.05
CA GLU A 359 10.88 20.59 -32.44
C GLU A 359 10.43 21.84 -31.64
N LEU A 360 11.21 22.93 -31.56
CA LEU A 360 12.52 23.25 -32.16
C LEU A 360 13.51 23.75 -31.08
N ARG A 361 14.81 23.89 -31.43
CA ARG A 361 15.87 24.41 -30.53
C ARG A 361 16.36 25.79 -30.96
N ALA A 362 16.82 26.58 -29.97
CA ALA A 362 17.94 27.54 -29.92
C ALA A 362 18.57 28.08 -31.24
N MET A 363 19.06 29.33 -31.36
CA MET A 363 19.58 30.29 -30.36
C MET A 363 18.86 31.68 -30.54
N ASP A 364 19.17 32.84 -29.94
CA ASP A 364 20.47 33.44 -29.61
C ASP A 364 20.40 34.62 -28.60
N GLN A 365 21.54 35.27 -28.34
CA GLN A 365 21.74 36.30 -27.30
C GLN A 365 21.68 37.74 -27.85
N LYS A 366 20.89 38.62 -27.21
CA LYS A 366 21.36 39.91 -26.62
C LYS A 366 20.19 40.80 -26.09
N ARG A 367 20.50 41.59 -25.05
CA ARG A 367 19.84 42.86 -24.68
C ARG A 367 20.44 43.98 -25.56
N PRO A 368 19.83 45.18 -25.79
CA PRO A 368 19.26 46.02 -24.71
C PRO A 368 18.16 47.07 -25.10
N ILE A 369 17.95 48.04 -24.18
CA ILE A 369 17.33 49.38 -24.32
C ILE A 369 15.79 49.49 -24.31
N GLN A 370 15.31 50.56 -23.64
CA GLN A 370 13.94 51.06 -23.62
C GLN A 370 13.86 52.36 -24.44
N SER A 371 12.72 52.65 -25.10
CA SER A 371 11.80 53.74 -24.68
C SER A 371 10.82 54.23 -25.77
N ARG A 372 9.62 54.60 -25.29
CA ARG A 372 8.67 55.64 -25.75
C ARG A 372 8.15 55.73 -27.22
N THR A 373 6.81 55.68 -27.31
CA THR A 373 5.87 56.46 -28.19
C THR A 373 6.06 56.48 -29.73
N GLY A 374 5.03 56.28 -30.55
CA GLY A 374 3.62 55.92 -30.28
C GLY A 374 2.69 56.16 -31.49
N THR A 375 1.49 55.54 -31.49
CA THR A 375 0.42 55.59 -32.53
C THR A 375 0.79 55.09 -33.95
N SER A 376 -0.11 54.49 -34.75
CA SER A 376 -1.56 54.19 -34.62
C SER A 376 -1.95 52.91 -35.40
N GLY A 377 -3.10 52.28 -35.07
CA GLY A 377 -3.72 51.24 -35.90
C GLY A 377 -4.40 50.07 -35.15
N SER A 378 -5.74 49.96 -35.28
CA SER A 378 -6.59 48.79 -35.01
C SER A 378 -6.44 48.01 -33.67
N THR A 379 -7.25 48.40 -32.68
CA THR A 379 -7.86 47.53 -31.63
C THR A 379 -8.91 46.57 -32.24
N PRO A 380 -9.52 45.58 -31.53
CA PRO A 380 -9.67 45.36 -30.06
C PRO A 380 -8.90 44.10 -29.53
N SER A 381 -8.46 43.93 -28.27
CA SER A 381 -9.03 44.11 -26.90
C SER A 381 -10.24 43.21 -26.59
N TYR A 382 -10.38 42.45 -25.50
CA TYR A 382 -9.61 42.21 -24.26
C TYR A 382 -9.99 40.78 -23.76
N SER A 383 -9.10 39.91 -23.25
CA SER A 383 -8.78 39.66 -21.81
C SER A 383 -9.99 39.62 -20.83
N SER A 384 -10.05 38.77 -19.79
CA SER A 384 -9.25 37.59 -19.38
C SER A 384 -9.90 36.85 -18.18
N ARG A 385 -9.35 35.66 -17.79
CA ARG A 385 -9.53 34.92 -16.51
C ARG A 385 -10.96 34.39 -16.19
N ALA A 386 -11.19 33.07 -16.30
CA ALA A 386 -11.07 32.05 -15.22
C ALA A 386 -12.41 31.79 -14.47
N PRO A 387 -12.57 30.76 -13.60
CA PRO A 387 -11.74 29.58 -13.28
C PRO A 387 -12.47 28.25 -13.65
N LEU A 388 -11.98 27.08 -13.19
CA LEU A 388 -12.75 25.82 -13.16
C LEU A 388 -12.43 24.93 -11.95
N LEU A 389 -13.29 25.01 -10.93
CA LEU A 389 -13.58 23.96 -9.93
C LEU A 389 -14.98 24.24 -9.35
N GLY A 390 -15.79 23.19 -9.15
CA GLY A 390 -16.96 23.24 -8.25
C GLY A 390 -18.37 23.36 -8.88
N ALA A 391 -19.11 22.25 -8.81
CA ALA A 391 -20.56 22.14 -8.53
C ALA A 391 -21.67 22.69 -9.47
N ALA A 392 -22.85 22.06 -9.30
CA ALA A 392 -24.21 22.56 -9.59
C ALA A 392 -24.65 22.84 -11.05
N ALA A 393 -25.89 23.35 -11.19
CA ALA A 393 -26.65 23.62 -12.42
C ALA A 393 -26.77 25.16 -12.63
N ASP A 394 -27.44 25.75 -13.64
CA ASP A 394 -28.54 25.26 -14.49
C ASP A 394 -28.77 26.08 -15.80
N MET A 395 -29.67 25.56 -16.66
CA MET A 395 -30.62 26.23 -17.60
C MET A 395 -30.24 27.13 -18.81
N GLY A 396 -30.89 26.81 -19.96
CA GLY A 396 -31.34 27.71 -21.05
C GLY A 396 -30.27 28.26 -22.00
N TYR A 397 -30.51 28.72 -23.25
CA TYR A 397 -31.51 28.56 -24.34
C TYR A 397 -30.65 28.76 -25.64
N GLY A 398 -30.91 28.38 -26.90
CA GLY A 398 -32.06 27.92 -27.70
C GLY A 398 -31.83 28.38 -29.17
N ARG A 399 -32.32 27.64 -30.20
CA ARG A 399 -32.08 27.82 -31.67
C ARG A 399 -30.62 27.50 -32.16
N ALA A 400 -30.31 26.75 -33.24
CA ALA A 400 -30.96 26.35 -34.52
C ALA A 400 -30.94 27.47 -35.60
N SER A 401 -30.48 27.35 -36.86
CA SER A 401 -29.92 26.29 -37.76
C SER A 401 -29.12 27.01 -38.90
N PRO A 402 -28.81 26.49 -40.14
CA PRO A 402 -28.83 25.13 -40.72
C PRO A 402 -27.54 24.71 -41.50
N GLU A 403 -27.59 23.55 -42.16
CA GLU A 403 -26.66 23.02 -43.20
C GLU A 403 -26.75 23.77 -44.55
N PRO A 404 -25.71 23.74 -45.43
CA PRO A 404 -25.43 22.62 -46.37
C PRO A 404 -23.93 22.40 -46.77
N SER A 405 -23.52 21.45 -47.63
CA SER A 405 -23.89 20.03 -47.90
C SER A 405 -22.90 19.39 -48.92
N LEU A 406 -22.90 18.05 -49.07
CA LEU A 406 -22.25 17.23 -50.15
C LEU A 406 -20.70 17.23 -50.20
N THR A 407 -19.98 16.22 -50.73
CA THR A 407 -20.27 15.26 -51.84
C THR A 407 -19.92 13.77 -51.57
N ASP A 408 -20.56 12.86 -52.33
CA ASP A 408 -20.30 11.41 -52.40
C ASP A 408 -19.08 10.99 -53.25
N VAL A 409 -18.51 9.82 -52.94
CA VAL A 409 -18.07 8.80 -53.94
C VAL A 409 -18.25 7.39 -53.34
N ASN A 410 -18.93 6.47 -54.03
CA ASN A 410 -19.07 5.06 -53.62
C ASN A 410 -19.36 4.11 -54.80
N PHE A 411 -18.50 3.09 -55.00
CA PHE A 411 -18.71 1.80 -55.70
C PHE A 411 -17.62 0.85 -55.15
N GLY A 412 -17.81 -0.44 -54.81
CA GLY A 412 -18.36 -1.57 -55.60
C GLY A 412 -17.19 -2.43 -56.12
N ALA A 413 -17.07 -3.76 -55.95
CA ALA A 413 -17.96 -4.80 -55.40
C ALA A 413 -17.16 -6.03 -54.84
N MET A 414 -17.87 -7.12 -54.44
CA MET A 414 -17.34 -8.45 -54.00
C MET A 414 -17.62 -9.54 -55.08
N PRO A 415 -17.41 -10.88 -54.91
CA PRO A 415 -16.67 -11.71 -53.92
C PRO A 415 -15.57 -12.55 -54.66
N PRO A 416 -15.24 -13.86 -54.43
CA PRO A 416 -15.37 -14.83 -53.31
C PRO A 416 -13.94 -15.33 -52.86
N GLN A 417 -13.53 -16.57 -52.51
CA GLN A 417 -14.09 -17.94 -52.38
C GLN A 417 -13.19 -18.83 -51.45
N GLN A 418 -13.45 -20.15 -51.38
CA GLN A 418 -12.61 -21.23 -50.79
C GLN A 418 -12.61 -22.46 -51.73
N PRO A 419 -11.61 -23.38 -51.70
CA PRO A 419 -11.55 -24.54 -50.76
C PRO A 419 -10.09 -24.85 -50.27
N GLY A 420 -9.75 -25.88 -49.48
CA GLY A 420 -10.50 -27.04 -48.93
C GLY A 420 -9.70 -27.82 -47.85
N THR A 421 -10.19 -29.00 -47.45
CA THR A 421 -9.73 -29.82 -46.27
C THR A 421 -8.58 -30.80 -46.58
N SER A 422 -7.91 -31.46 -45.60
CA SER A 422 -8.34 -32.76 -45.04
C SER A 422 -7.40 -33.36 -43.95
N ASN A 423 -7.97 -34.14 -43.01
CA ASN A 423 -7.41 -35.27 -42.21
C ASN A 423 -6.13 -35.07 -41.34
N SER A 424 -6.13 -35.21 -39.99
CA SER A 424 -6.36 -36.37 -39.08
C SER A 424 -5.12 -37.29 -38.89
N GLN A 425 -4.78 -37.92 -37.75
CA GLN A 425 -5.56 -38.42 -36.59
C GLN A 425 -4.73 -38.49 -35.28
N ARG A 426 -5.38 -38.83 -34.14
CA ARG A 426 -4.83 -39.49 -32.89
C ARG A 426 -3.81 -38.69 -32.04
N SER A 427 -3.70 -38.89 -30.71
CA SER A 427 -4.46 -39.70 -29.73
C SER A 427 -4.43 -39.03 -28.34
N TYR A 428 -5.39 -39.36 -27.46
CA TYR A 428 -5.42 -38.93 -26.05
C TYR A 428 -5.04 -40.07 -25.10
N GLY A 429 -4.48 -39.74 -23.92
CA GLY A 429 -4.21 -40.65 -22.80
C GLY A 429 -4.57 -40.00 -21.45
N PRO A 430 -5.01 -40.74 -20.42
CA PRO A 430 -6.00 -40.21 -19.48
C PRO A 430 -5.47 -39.77 -18.10
N ARG A 431 -6.29 -38.98 -17.40
CA ARG A 431 -6.24 -38.78 -15.94
C ARG A 431 -7.26 -39.71 -15.26
N PRO A 432 -7.03 -40.18 -14.01
CA PRO A 432 -8.05 -40.91 -13.26
C PRO A 432 -9.23 -40.02 -12.87
N GLY A 433 -10.45 -40.55 -12.92
CA GLY A 433 -11.66 -39.94 -12.36
C GLY A 433 -12.15 -40.69 -11.13
N TYR A 434 -12.91 -40.01 -10.27
CA TYR A 434 -13.58 -40.66 -9.13
C TYR A 434 -14.84 -41.40 -9.59
N GLY A 435 -14.94 -42.68 -9.25
CA GLY A 435 -16.14 -43.50 -9.47
C GLY A 435 -17.15 -43.36 -8.32
N ARG A 436 -18.44 -43.39 -8.66
CA ARG A 436 -19.57 -43.39 -7.71
C ARG A 436 -20.19 -44.78 -7.69
N MET A 437 -20.51 -45.32 -6.51
CA MET A 437 -21.33 -46.53 -6.39
C MET A 437 -22.30 -46.43 -5.20
N ASN A 438 -23.27 -47.33 -5.16
CA ASN A 438 -24.51 -47.21 -4.40
C ASN A 438 -24.86 -48.59 -3.80
N GLY A 439 -25.22 -48.68 -2.51
CA GLY A 439 -25.61 -49.96 -1.91
C GLY A 439 -25.63 -50.03 -0.37
N ASN A 440 -26.85 -50.10 0.17
CA ASN A 440 -27.33 -50.63 1.45
C ASN A 440 -26.42 -51.17 2.58
N SER A 441 -26.91 -50.89 3.79
CA SER A 441 -27.12 -51.80 4.95
C SER A 441 -25.99 -52.19 5.93
N THR A 442 -26.37 -52.00 7.21
CA THR A 442 -26.14 -52.84 8.41
C THR A 442 -24.76 -52.95 9.09
N SER A 443 -24.80 -52.54 10.38
CA SER A 443 -24.27 -53.22 11.58
C SER A 443 -22.75 -53.38 11.85
N SER A 444 -22.38 -52.85 13.03
CA SER A 444 -21.56 -53.49 14.08
C SER A 444 -20.07 -53.86 13.85
N SER A 445 -19.22 -53.06 14.50
CA SER A 445 -18.20 -53.50 15.48
C SER A 445 -16.92 -54.27 15.09
N LEU A 446 -15.82 -53.81 15.72
CA LEU A 446 -14.63 -54.55 16.20
C LEU A 446 -13.42 -54.84 15.28
N ARG A 447 -12.25 -54.72 15.96
CA ARG A 447 -10.90 -55.27 15.69
C ARG A 447 -9.99 -54.67 14.61
N ASN A 448 -8.88 -54.08 15.08
CA ASN A 448 -7.57 -54.11 14.42
C ASN A 448 -7.09 -55.55 14.20
N PRO A 449 -6.14 -55.74 13.27
CA PRO A 449 -4.89 -56.42 13.62
C PRO A 449 -3.65 -55.54 13.43
N VAL A 450 -2.56 -55.89 14.12
CA VAL A 450 -1.23 -55.27 14.01
C VAL A 450 -0.23 -56.35 13.57
N THR A 451 0.76 -55.98 12.76
CA THR A 451 1.97 -56.80 12.51
C THR A 451 3.22 -56.02 12.95
N ALA A 452 4.14 -56.72 13.60
CA ALA A 452 5.36 -56.18 14.22
C ALA A 452 6.57 -56.40 13.30
N SER A 453 7.48 -55.42 13.13
CA SER A 453 8.78 -55.29 13.83
C SER A 453 9.88 -56.27 13.35
N PRO A 454 11.16 -55.89 13.48
CA PRO A 454 11.89 -56.24 14.70
C PRO A 454 12.70 -55.08 15.31
N ALA A 455 13.20 -55.29 16.53
CA ALA A 455 14.09 -54.39 17.28
C ALA A 455 15.53 -54.95 17.34
N PRO A 456 16.41 -54.33 18.16
CA PRO A 456 17.09 -55.14 19.17
C PRO A 456 16.92 -54.63 20.62
N THR A 457 17.42 -55.46 21.53
CA THR A 457 17.38 -55.44 23.01
C THR A 457 18.03 -54.19 23.68
N ASP A 458 17.87 -53.92 24.98
CA ASP A 458 17.65 -54.86 26.11
C ASP A 458 16.81 -54.35 27.31
N THR A 459 16.55 -55.28 28.23
CA THR A 459 15.95 -55.25 29.58
C THR A 459 16.47 -54.14 30.52
N ASP A 460 15.76 -53.62 31.54
CA ASP A 460 14.38 -53.80 32.06
C ASP A 460 13.91 -52.46 32.75
N THR A 461 12.99 -52.27 33.72
CA THR A 461 12.15 -53.10 34.62
C THR A 461 10.80 -52.40 34.93
N VAL A 462 9.94 -52.95 35.80
CA VAL A 462 8.58 -52.44 36.14
C VAL A 462 8.50 -51.59 37.45
N PRO A 463 7.50 -50.68 37.62
CA PRO A 463 7.45 -49.65 38.69
C PRO A 463 6.46 -50.03 39.84
N PRO A 464 5.38 -49.30 40.31
CA PRO A 464 4.59 -48.15 39.78
C PRO A 464 4.11 -47.03 40.79
N PHE A 465 3.31 -46.08 40.27
CA PHE A 465 2.20 -45.31 40.90
C PHE A 465 2.37 -44.13 41.91
N SER A 466 1.78 -42.98 41.50
CA SER A 466 0.99 -41.94 42.23
C SER A 466 1.39 -41.34 43.60
N GLY A 467 1.39 -40.00 43.69
CA GLY A 467 1.30 -39.21 44.93
C GLY A 467 1.26 -37.68 44.66
N PRO A 468 0.43 -36.85 45.36
CA PRO A 468 0.20 -35.45 44.95
C PRO A 468 0.82 -34.36 45.84
N SER A 469 0.97 -33.18 45.23
CA SER A 469 0.82 -31.81 45.76
C SER A 469 1.02 -31.52 47.27
N ARG A 470 2.04 -30.71 47.60
CA ARG A 470 1.92 -29.64 48.63
C ARG A 470 3.06 -28.60 48.61
N THR A 471 2.67 -27.32 48.59
CA THR A 471 3.36 -26.18 49.23
C THR A 471 3.15 -26.27 50.78
N PRO A 472 3.77 -25.45 51.68
CA PRO A 472 4.17 -24.05 51.49
C PRO A 472 5.37 -23.50 52.35
N THR A 473 5.40 -22.17 52.50
CA THR A 473 5.98 -21.38 53.62
C THR A 473 7.50 -21.11 53.68
N ALA A 474 7.86 -20.10 54.49
CA ALA A 474 9.14 -19.38 54.49
C ALA A 474 9.51 -18.88 55.92
N HIS A 475 10.56 -18.05 56.01
CA HIS A 475 11.06 -17.29 57.18
C HIS A 475 11.86 -18.02 58.27
N SER A 476 13.19 -17.79 58.28
CA SER A 476 13.99 -17.19 59.38
C SER A 476 15.48 -17.21 58.96
N LEU A 477 16.25 -16.12 58.94
CA LEU A 477 16.69 -15.17 59.97
C LEU A 477 17.74 -15.72 60.98
N ASN A 478 18.97 -15.19 60.83
CA ASN A 478 19.98 -14.93 61.87
C ASN A 478 20.70 -16.13 62.57
N ALA A 479 21.96 -16.01 63.03
CA ALA A 479 23.05 -15.05 62.77
C ALA A 479 24.40 -15.51 63.41
N TYR A 480 25.46 -14.70 63.22
CA TYR A 480 26.75 -14.64 63.95
C TYR A 480 27.83 -15.72 63.70
N GLY A 481 29.11 -15.27 63.66
CA GLY A 481 30.26 -16.14 63.35
C GLY A 481 31.59 -15.47 62.94
N LEU A 482 31.94 -14.32 63.54
CA LEU A 482 33.31 -13.86 63.90
C LEU A 482 34.52 -14.06 62.94
N SER A 483 34.91 -12.94 62.32
CA SER A 483 36.28 -12.41 62.08
C SER A 483 37.55 -13.27 62.29
N ASN A 484 38.49 -13.17 61.31
CA ASN A 484 39.84 -12.66 61.60
C ASN A 484 40.46 -11.92 60.38
N SER A 485 41.56 -11.19 60.59
CA SER A 485 42.14 -10.19 59.66
C SER A 485 43.27 -10.69 58.74
N GLY A 486 43.39 -10.07 57.56
CA GLY A 486 44.59 -10.15 56.70
C GLY A 486 44.58 -9.06 55.61
N SER A 487 45.67 -8.29 55.50
CA SER A 487 45.74 -7.10 54.62
C SER A 487 46.42 -7.38 53.27
N GLY A 488 45.81 -6.93 52.16
CA GLY A 488 46.36 -7.01 50.80
C GLY A 488 45.81 -5.90 49.88
N PRO A 489 46.49 -5.59 48.75
CA PRO A 489 46.25 -4.37 47.97
C PRO A 489 45.01 -4.42 47.06
N PRO A 490 44.47 -3.25 46.64
CA PRO A 490 43.19 -3.17 45.94
C PRO A 490 43.28 -3.54 44.44
N PRO A 491 42.42 -4.43 43.93
CA PRO A 491 42.17 -4.55 42.50
C PRO A 491 41.31 -3.38 42.00
N SER A 492 41.59 -2.91 40.80
CA SER A 492 40.85 -1.86 40.12
C SER A 492 39.66 -2.42 39.31
N THR A 493 39.10 -1.58 38.43
CA THR A 493 37.99 -1.82 37.49
C THR A 493 36.60 -2.10 38.07
N ARG A 494 35.68 -1.21 37.68
CA ARG A 494 34.23 -1.34 37.88
C ARG A 494 33.76 -2.68 37.30
N SER A 495 33.07 -3.50 38.10
CA SER A 495 32.18 -4.50 37.55
C SER A 495 30.99 -3.78 36.93
N SER A 496 31.07 -3.53 35.61
CA SER A 496 29.91 -3.07 34.85
C SER A 496 28.87 -4.18 34.88
N THR A 497 27.78 -4.00 35.61
CA THR A 497 26.63 -4.90 35.55
C THR A 497 26.20 -5.02 34.10
N ILE A 498 26.45 -6.18 33.50
CA ILE A 498 26.05 -6.47 32.12
C ILE A 498 24.53 -6.54 32.13
N MET A 499 23.88 -5.45 31.73
CA MET A 499 22.44 -5.41 31.48
C MET A 499 22.13 -6.50 30.45
N PRO A 500 21.39 -7.57 30.81
CA PRO A 500 21.05 -8.60 29.84
C PRO A 500 20.12 -7.98 28.79
N SER A 501 20.43 -8.19 27.51
CA SER A 501 19.74 -7.58 26.39
C SER A 501 18.34 -8.18 26.16
N ARG A 502 17.39 -7.89 27.05
CA ARG A 502 16.00 -8.38 27.03
C ARG A 502 15.10 -7.70 25.98
N LEU A 503 15.51 -6.57 25.42
CA LEU A 503 14.68 -5.75 24.51
C LEU A 503 14.59 -6.26 23.06
N SER A 504 14.97 -7.50 22.79
CA SER A 504 14.80 -8.15 21.47
C SER A 504 13.53 -9.02 21.38
N THR A 505 12.87 -9.30 22.50
CA THR A 505 11.67 -10.13 22.60
C THR A 505 10.39 -9.30 22.76
N PHE A 506 9.25 -9.86 22.33
CA PHE A 506 7.93 -9.38 22.73
C PHE A 506 7.68 -9.76 24.19
N HIS A 507 6.98 -8.92 24.96
CA HIS A 507 6.62 -9.30 26.34
C HIS A 507 5.52 -10.38 26.34
N GLU A 508 5.20 -10.94 27.51
CA GLU A 508 4.26 -12.06 27.63
C GLU A 508 2.87 -11.75 27.04
N GLY A 509 2.33 -10.56 27.33
CA GLY A 509 1.03 -10.12 26.84
C GLY A 509 0.98 -9.97 25.33
N GLU A 510 1.96 -9.27 24.73
CA GLU A 510 2.13 -9.20 23.27
C GLU A 510 2.21 -10.60 22.65
N SER A 511 2.98 -11.49 23.25
CA SER A 511 3.17 -12.86 22.78
C SER A 511 1.87 -13.67 22.83
N ALA A 512 1.10 -13.54 23.91
CA ALA A 512 -0.21 -14.18 24.07
C ALA A 512 -1.24 -13.67 23.05
N VAL A 513 -1.33 -12.35 22.83
CA VAL A 513 -2.21 -11.76 21.81
C VAL A 513 -1.78 -12.17 20.39
N ARG A 514 -0.47 -12.22 20.12
CA ARG A 514 0.07 -12.70 18.84
C ARG A 514 -0.24 -14.18 18.60
N GLN A 515 -0.14 -15.04 19.63
CA GLN A 515 -0.49 -16.45 19.54
C GLN A 515 -1.99 -16.65 19.31
N MET A 516 -2.84 -15.94 20.07
CA MET A 516 -4.30 -15.92 19.93
C MET A 516 -4.73 -15.52 18.52
N LEU A 517 -4.13 -14.47 17.96
CA LEU A 517 -4.40 -13.98 16.60
C LEU A 517 -3.55 -14.67 15.51
N LYS A 518 -2.89 -15.80 15.83
CA LYS A 518 -2.13 -16.66 14.90
C LYS A 518 -1.10 -15.89 14.05
N VAL A 519 -0.47 -14.89 14.66
CA VAL A 519 0.48 -13.98 14.03
C VAL A 519 1.82 -14.69 13.80
N PRO A 520 2.38 -14.66 12.57
CA PRO A 520 3.69 -15.26 12.30
C PRO A 520 4.80 -14.71 13.19
N PRO A 521 5.85 -15.49 13.50
CA PRO A 521 7.03 -15.00 14.23
C PRO A 521 7.69 -13.81 13.52
N SER A 522 8.09 -12.81 14.31
CA SER A 522 8.90 -11.67 13.87
C SER A 522 9.82 -11.23 15.02
N GLU A 523 10.76 -10.34 14.75
CA GLU A 523 11.49 -9.59 15.78
C GLU A 523 10.64 -8.41 16.28
N ASN A 524 10.98 -7.86 17.44
CA ASN A 524 10.39 -6.61 17.97
C ASN A 524 11.21 -5.41 17.44
N PRO A 525 10.61 -4.46 16.70
CA PRO A 525 11.32 -3.31 16.13
C PRO A 525 11.49 -2.13 17.12
N THR A 526 11.01 -2.27 18.35
CA THR A 526 11.14 -1.25 19.39
C THR A 526 12.62 -0.99 19.70
N SER A 527 13.03 0.27 19.69
CA SER A 527 14.42 0.68 19.90
C SER A 527 14.68 0.99 21.37
N PRO A 528 15.81 0.53 21.95
CA PRO A 528 16.22 0.97 23.28
C PRO A 528 16.61 2.46 23.27
N GLY A 529 16.19 3.18 24.30
CA GLY A 529 16.42 4.62 24.45
C GLY A 529 15.72 5.45 23.36
N LEU A 530 16.30 6.62 23.06
CA LEU A 530 15.81 7.54 22.04
C LEU A 530 16.85 7.74 20.91
N PRO A 531 16.69 7.07 19.75
CA PRO A 531 17.49 7.34 18.56
C PRO A 531 17.28 8.76 18.04
N ALA A 532 18.35 9.42 17.60
CA ALA A 532 18.30 10.80 17.08
C ALA A 532 17.24 11.05 15.98
N PRO A 533 16.99 10.13 15.01
CA PRO A 533 15.91 10.32 14.04
C PRO A 533 14.50 10.37 14.64
N TYR A 534 14.30 9.78 15.82
CA TYR A 534 13.04 9.87 16.56
C TYR A 534 12.98 11.15 17.39
N ALA A 535 14.09 11.55 18.03
CA ALA A 535 14.17 12.84 18.75
C ALA A 535 13.82 14.04 17.85
N MET A 536 14.31 14.06 16.60
CA MET A 536 13.96 15.11 15.63
C MET A 536 12.47 15.10 15.25
N ARG A 537 11.84 13.92 15.16
CA ARG A 537 10.40 13.79 14.84
C ARG A 537 9.51 14.23 16.01
N VAL A 538 9.91 13.91 17.24
CA VAL A 538 9.30 14.48 18.46
C VAL A 538 9.36 16.01 18.43
N GLN A 539 10.52 16.59 18.11
CA GLN A 539 10.68 18.05 18.04
C GLN A 539 9.82 18.73 16.96
N GLN A 540 9.50 18.02 15.86
CA GLN A 540 8.58 18.55 14.86
C GLN A 540 7.10 18.35 15.21
N SER A 541 6.76 17.49 16.17
CA SER A 541 5.37 17.19 16.53
C SER A 541 4.72 18.37 17.28
N PRO A 542 3.57 18.90 16.84
CA PRO A 542 2.84 19.93 17.58
C PRO A 542 2.10 19.39 18.81
N LEU A 543 1.89 18.07 18.91
CA LEU A 543 1.16 17.43 20.01
C LEU A 543 1.94 16.24 20.57
N VAL A 544 1.77 15.99 21.87
CA VAL A 544 2.18 14.76 22.54
C VAL A 544 1.03 14.28 23.41
N ALA A 545 0.48 13.10 23.13
CA ALA A 545 -0.39 12.41 24.07
C ALA A 545 0.46 11.76 25.16
N LEU A 546 0.10 11.95 26.43
CA LEU A 546 0.84 11.51 27.60
C LEU A 546 -0.01 10.59 28.47
N GLY A 547 0.61 9.67 29.19
CA GLY A 547 -0.06 8.86 30.19
C GLY A 547 0.86 8.45 31.34
N THR A 548 0.25 8.28 32.51
CA THR A 548 0.87 7.82 33.76
C THR A 548 -0.18 7.07 34.61
N LEU A 549 0.21 6.61 35.80
CA LEU A 549 -0.67 5.97 36.78
C LEU A 549 -1.02 6.94 37.91
N ASP A 550 -2.26 6.96 38.35
CA ASP A 550 -2.67 7.65 39.58
C ASP A 550 -2.24 6.89 40.85
N ALA A 551 -2.56 7.45 42.03
CA ALA A 551 -2.25 6.88 43.34
C ALA A 551 -2.88 5.49 43.58
N GLN A 552 -3.93 5.12 42.82
CA GLN A 552 -4.57 3.81 42.86
C GLN A 552 -4.01 2.86 41.80
N GLY A 553 -2.99 3.26 41.05
CA GLY A 553 -2.39 2.49 39.96
C GLY A 553 -3.21 2.47 38.67
N ARG A 554 -4.28 3.29 38.57
CA ARG A 554 -5.10 3.36 37.36
C ARG A 554 -4.40 4.23 36.31
N PRO A 555 -4.28 3.76 35.06
CA PRO A 555 -3.75 4.58 33.98
C PRO A 555 -4.73 5.69 33.59
N TRP A 556 -4.18 6.87 33.35
CA TRP A 556 -4.85 8.01 32.73
C TRP A 556 -4.07 8.47 31.49
N THR A 557 -4.74 9.21 30.61
CA THR A 557 -4.17 9.77 29.38
C THR A 557 -4.57 11.24 29.24
N THR A 558 -3.71 12.07 28.65
CA THR A 558 -3.97 13.48 28.29
C THR A 558 -3.28 13.82 26.96
N VAL A 559 -3.46 15.04 26.44
CA VAL A 559 -2.74 15.54 25.26
C VAL A 559 -2.26 16.97 25.52
N TRP A 560 -0.95 17.20 25.46
CA TRP A 560 -0.31 18.51 25.62
C TRP A 560 0.31 18.99 24.30
N GLY A 561 0.66 20.27 24.22
CA GLY A 561 1.26 20.91 23.05
C GLY A 561 0.39 22.03 22.49
N GLY A 562 0.29 22.11 21.16
CA GLY A 562 -0.37 23.19 20.41
C GLY A 562 0.60 24.02 19.55
N GLU A 563 1.91 23.88 19.78
CA GLU A 563 2.97 24.51 18.98
C GLU A 563 4.15 23.55 18.74
N ARG A 564 4.81 23.65 17.58
CA ARG A 564 5.92 22.76 17.22
C ARG A 564 7.19 23.14 17.99
N GLY A 565 7.91 22.13 18.49
CA GLY A 565 9.13 22.33 19.30
C GLY A 565 8.91 22.42 20.81
N PHE A 566 7.66 22.36 21.28
CA PHE A 566 7.32 22.34 22.71
C PHE A 566 7.87 21.11 23.46
N ALA A 567 8.12 20.02 22.71
CA ALA A 567 8.78 18.81 23.18
C ALA A 567 10.11 18.61 22.43
N GLY A 568 11.18 18.19 23.10
CA GLY A 568 12.48 18.01 22.43
C GLY A 568 13.59 17.40 23.30
N PRO A 569 14.69 16.93 22.69
CA PRO A 569 15.81 16.34 23.43
C PRO A 569 16.58 17.41 24.22
N VAL A 570 16.61 17.26 25.55
CA VAL A 570 17.37 18.15 26.46
C VAL A 570 18.69 17.52 26.93
N ALA A 571 18.78 16.19 26.94
CA ALA A 571 20.01 15.44 27.15
C ALA A 571 19.97 14.10 26.39
N GLN A 572 21.06 13.34 26.41
CA GLN A 572 21.11 12.03 25.76
C GLN A 572 20.07 11.07 26.39
N GLY A 573 19.03 10.73 25.64
CA GLY A 573 17.94 9.87 26.11
C GLY A 573 16.89 10.58 26.97
N VAL A 574 16.96 11.91 27.14
CA VAL A 574 16.00 12.69 27.94
C VAL A 574 15.26 13.69 27.05
N LEU A 575 13.94 13.63 27.07
CA LEU A 575 13.04 14.62 26.47
C LEU A 575 12.61 15.63 27.53
N GLY A 576 12.64 16.91 27.18
CA GLY A 576 11.91 17.96 27.87
C GLY A 576 10.58 18.23 27.17
N PHE A 577 9.58 18.63 27.94
CA PHE A 577 8.30 19.17 27.49
C PHE A 577 8.11 20.53 28.17
N SER A 578 7.53 21.51 27.45
CA SER A 578 7.13 22.81 27.96
C SER A 578 5.81 23.21 27.30
N SER A 579 4.71 23.26 28.05
CA SER A 579 3.35 23.50 27.54
C SER A 579 2.54 24.33 28.53
N ASP A 580 1.55 25.06 28.03
CA ASP A 580 0.40 25.42 28.88
C ASP A 580 -0.42 24.14 29.13
N VAL A 581 -1.00 23.97 30.32
CA VAL A 581 -1.79 22.78 30.73
C VAL A 581 -2.91 23.20 31.69
N ASP A 582 -4.06 22.52 31.66
CA ASP A 582 -5.05 22.60 32.75
C ASP A 582 -4.49 21.92 34.02
N THR A 583 -3.83 22.70 34.87
CA THR A 583 -3.21 22.22 36.11
C THR A 583 -4.22 21.89 37.21
N ARG A 584 -5.53 22.00 36.95
CA ARG A 584 -6.62 21.86 37.93
C ARG A 584 -7.44 20.59 37.72
N HIS A 585 -7.75 20.23 36.46
CA HIS A 585 -8.63 19.09 36.15
C HIS A 585 -7.96 17.96 35.35
N ASP A 586 -6.83 18.19 34.66
CA ASP A 586 -6.08 17.14 33.94
C ASP A 586 -5.62 16.04 34.93
N PRO A 587 -6.11 14.80 34.80
CA PRO A 587 -5.79 13.72 35.73
C PRO A 587 -4.34 13.20 35.57
N VAL A 588 -3.72 13.38 34.40
CA VAL A 588 -2.30 13.07 34.20
C VAL A 588 -1.42 14.14 34.82
N PHE A 589 -1.78 15.43 34.74
CA PHE A 589 -1.07 16.47 35.49
C PHE A 589 -1.12 16.19 37.01
N GLY A 590 -2.32 15.99 37.56
CA GLY A 590 -2.51 15.71 38.99
C GLY A 590 -1.77 14.44 39.46
N ALA A 591 -1.67 13.43 38.60
CA ALA A 591 -0.88 12.24 38.89
C ALA A 591 0.64 12.45 38.75
N LEU A 592 1.12 13.28 37.83
CA LEU A 592 2.56 13.56 37.67
C LEU A 592 3.12 14.52 38.74
N TRP A 593 2.30 15.47 39.24
CA TRP A 593 2.64 16.42 40.30
C TRP A 593 2.21 15.97 41.72
N GLU A 594 1.84 14.71 41.88
CA GLU A 594 1.53 14.11 43.17
C GLU A 594 2.68 14.30 44.18
N GLY A 595 2.44 15.07 45.24
CA GLY A 595 3.44 15.38 46.27
C GLY A 595 4.42 16.52 45.93
N ALA A 596 4.12 17.36 44.95
CA ALA A 596 4.85 18.61 44.70
C ALA A 596 4.74 19.61 45.89
N GLY A 597 5.74 20.49 46.02
CA GLY A 597 5.74 21.57 47.01
C GLY A 597 4.96 22.81 46.56
N GLU A 598 4.86 23.82 47.44
CA GLU A 598 4.31 25.15 47.12
C GLU A 598 5.12 25.89 46.03
N ASP A 599 6.35 25.44 45.76
CA ASP A 599 7.21 25.90 44.67
C ASP A 599 6.87 25.28 43.30
N GLY A 600 5.91 24.35 43.25
CA GLY A 600 5.49 23.64 42.04
C GLY A 600 6.52 22.66 41.48
N LEU A 601 7.59 22.37 42.23
CA LEU A 601 8.64 21.43 41.83
C LEU A 601 8.31 20.00 42.28
N VAL A 602 8.60 19.03 41.40
CA VAL A 602 8.44 17.60 41.69
C VAL A 602 9.62 16.78 41.16
N GLN A 603 10.08 15.82 41.97
CA GLN A 603 11.05 14.78 41.57
C GLN A 603 10.47 13.40 41.95
N PRO A 604 9.61 12.82 41.09
CA PRO A 604 8.78 11.69 41.48
C PRO A 604 9.57 10.45 41.91
N GLY A 605 8.97 9.64 42.80
CA GLY A 605 9.57 8.38 43.27
C GLY A 605 10.90 8.54 44.03
N GLY A 606 11.15 9.70 44.65
CA GLY A 606 12.39 9.98 45.36
C GLY A 606 13.60 10.04 44.42
N GLY A 607 13.45 10.67 43.25
CA GLY A 607 14.47 10.73 42.21
C GLY A 607 14.63 9.45 41.36
N ARG A 608 13.84 8.41 41.63
CA ARG A 608 13.74 7.20 40.77
C ARG A 608 12.81 7.38 39.56
N GLY A 609 12.00 8.45 39.59
CA GLY A 609 11.01 8.80 38.59
C GLY A 609 9.67 8.08 38.74
N LYS A 610 8.65 8.57 38.02
CA LYS A 610 7.30 7.96 37.94
C LYS A 610 7.04 7.47 36.51
N MET A 611 6.42 6.30 36.38
CA MET A 611 6.20 5.63 35.09
C MET A 611 5.39 6.53 34.14
N MET A 612 5.88 6.66 32.90
CA MET A 612 5.31 7.58 31.91
C MET A 612 5.46 7.01 30.50
N ALA A 613 4.43 7.21 29.67
CA ALA A 613 4.51 6.92 28.24
C ALA A 613 3.95 8.08 27.42
N ALA A 614 4.57 8.31 26.26
CA ALA A 614 4.28 9.45 25.40
C ALA A 614 4.15 9.02 23.93
N LEU A 615 3.21 9.66 23.23
CA LEU A 615 3.01 9.54 21.78
C LEU A 615 3.14 10.95 21.18
N ALA A 616 4.32 11.28 20.68
CA ALA A 616 4.49 12.47 19.85
C ALA A 616 3.78 12.25 18.51
N ILE A 617 2.96 13.21 18.09
CA ILE A 617 2.08 13.07 16.93
C ILE A 617 1.94 14.40 16.15
N ASP A 618 2.02 14.27 14.83
CA ASP A 618 1.76 15.34 13.87
C ASP A 618 0.62 14.91 12.96
N LEU A 619 -0.55 15.54 13.15
CA LEU A 619 -1.76 15.21 12.39
C LEU A 619 -1.70 15.75 10.96
N GLU A 620 -1.02 16.87 10.71
CA GLU A 620 -0.88 17.45 9.37
C GLU A 620 -0.08 16.53 8.45
N THR A 621 1.05 16.00 8.94
CA THR A 621 1.92 15.09 8.18
C THR A 621 1.58 13.61 8.37
N ARG A 622 0.67 13.29 9.31
CA ARG A 622 0.32 11.94 9.78
C ARG A 622 1.50 11.18 10.38
N ASP A 623 2.46 11.87 11.00
CA ASP A 623 3.64 11.25 11.61
C ASP A 623 3.42 10.93 13.10
N ARG A 624 4.04 9.85 13.62
CA ARG A 624 4.02 9.56 15.07
C ARG A 624 5.21 8.74 15.60
N VAL A 625 5.60 9.05 16.84
CA VAL A 625 6.65 8.37 17.62
C VAL A 625 6.10 7.99 19.00
N LYS A 626 6.16 6.70 19.33
CA LYS A 626 5.91 6.17 20.68
C LYS A 626 7.18 6.21 21.51
N LEU A 627 7.01 6.45 22.81
CA LEU A 627 8.05 6.61 23.81
C LEU A 627 7.56 5.97 25.11
N ALA A 628 8.40 5.18 25.78
CA ALA A 628 8.15 4.70 27.14
C ALA A 628 9.34 5.06 28.03
N GLY A 629 9.10 5.22 29.33
CA GLY A 629 10.14 5.60 30.29
C GLY A 629 9.58 6.10 31.62
N VAL A 630 10.28 7.07 32.21
CA VAL A 630 9.91 7.69 33.49
C VAL A 630 10.03 9.21 33.43
N MET A 631 9.10 9.92 34.08
CA MET A 631 9.28 11.32 34.43
C MET A 631 10.34 11.42 35.54
N MET A 632 11.41 12.16 35.29
CA MET A 632 12.50 12.39 36.25
C MET A 632 12.23 13.58 37.17
N ALA A 633 11.72 14.67 36.61
CA ALA A 633 11.43 15.91 37.31
C ALA A 633 10.41 16.76 36.53
N GLY A 634 9.80 17.74 37.20
CA GLY A 634 8.99 18.78 36.59
C GLY A 634 8.90 20.04 37.44
N SER A 635 8.52 21.14 36.80
CA SER A 635 8.14 22.41 37.42
C SER A 635 6.81 22.88 36.83
N ALA A 636 5.87 23.30 37.67
CA ALA A 636 4.63 23.93 37.25
C ALA A 636 4.51 25.30 37.92
N LYS A 637 4.12 26.32 37.15
CA LYS A 637 3.75 27.63 37.69
C LYS A 637 2.53 28.13 36.95
N GLU A 638 1.45 28.37 37.70
CA GLU A 638 0.14 28.69 37.12
C GLU A 638 -0.26 27.59 36.11
N GLU A 639 -0.63 27.92 34.88
CA GLU A 639 -0.87 26.94 33.80
C GLU A 639 0.40 26.52 33.04
N ALA A 640 1.56 27.15 33.28
CA ALA A 640 2.81 26.87 32.55
C ALA A 640 3.57 25.69 33.17
N VAL A 641 3.68 24.58 32.43
CA VAL A 641 4.22 23.30 32.91
C VAL A 641 5.45 22.88 32.11
N GLN A 642 6.51 22.49 32.82
CA GLN A 642 7.69 21.84 32.25
C GLN A 642 7.93 20.45 32.89
N ALA A 643 8.27 19.47 32.07
CA ALA A 643 8.55 18.10 32.50
C ALA A 643 9.78 17.52 31.79
N ALA A 644 10.54 16.66 32.48
CA ALA A 644 11.66 15.92 31.90
C ALA A 644 11.43 14.41 32.00
N MET A 645 11.46 13.70 30.86
CA MET A 645 11.26 12.26 30.76
C MET A 645 12.54 11.57 30.28
N ALA A 646 13.04 10.61 31.05
CA ALA A 646 14.06 9.67 30.60
C ALA A 646 13.39 8.56 29.78
N VAL A 647 13.73 8.48 28.49
CA VAL A 647 13.15 7.53 27.53
C VAL A 647 13.94 6.21 27.58
N THR A 648 13.27 5.13 27.97
CA THR A 648 13.84 3.77 28.01
C THR A 648 13.62 3.01 26.70
N GLU A 649 12.52 3.28 26.00
CA GLU A 649 12.13 2.64 24.74
C GLU A 649 11.49 3.64 23.78
N SER A 650 11.65 3.44 22.47
CA SER A 650 10.96 4.24 21.46
C SER A 650 10.67 3.50 20.17
N LEU A 651 9.60 3.90 19.47
CA LEU A 651 9.15 3.27 18.23
C LEU A 651 8.47 4.28 17.29
N GLY A 652 9.05 4.49 16.10
CA GLY A 652 8.39 5.19 15.01
C GLY A 652 7.25 4.35 14.42
N ASN A 653 6.05 4.92 14.29
CA ASN A 653 4.87 4.22 13.79
C ASN A 653 4.23 4.87 12.56
N CYS A 654 3.40 4.09 11.87
CA CYS A 654 2.94 4.35 10.51
C CYS A 654 1.67 5.22 10.45
N PRO A 655 1.42 5.97 9.35
CA PRO A 655 0.40 7.03 9.25
C PRO A 655 -1.07 6.57 9.22
N LYS A 656 -1.34 5.28 9.46
CA LYS A 656 -2.67 4.69 9.42
C LYS A 656 -3.61 5.29 10.47
N TYR A 657 -4.86 5.46 10.06
CA TYR A 657 -5.99 5.89 10.89
C TYR A 657 -5.82 7.30 11.49
N LEU A 658 -4.93 8.10 10.90
CA LEU A 658 -4.78 9.52 11.19
C LEU A 658 -5.52 10.34 10.12
N ASN A 659 -6.58 11.00 10.54
CA ASN A 659 -7.19 12.09 9.80
C ASN A 659 -6.35 13.35 10.04
N LYS A 660 -6.16 14.17 9.00
CA LYS A 660 -5.42 15.42 9.15
C LYS A 660 -6.23 16.40 10.00
N LYS A 661 -5.52 17.17 10.81
CA LYS A 661 -6.03 18.39 11.45
C LYS A 661 -4.94 19.46 11.42
N ASP A 662 -5.32 20.69 11.12
CA ASP A 662 -4.44 21.87 11.26
C ASP A 662 -4.48 22.31 12.72
N VAL A 663 -3.40 22.07 13.47
CA VAL A 663 -3.34 22.22 14.93
C VAL A 663 -2.77 23.59 15.32
N ARG A 664 -3.42 24.27 16.26
CA ARG A 664 -3.06 25.61 16.73
C ARG A 664 -3.15 25.69 18.26
N ARG A 665 -2.28 26.48 18.89
CA ARG A 665 -2.27 26.69 20.35
C ARG A 665 -3.57 27.34 20.86
N HIS A 666 -4.02 26.88 22.01
CA HIS A 666 -5.10 27.42 22.83
C HIS A 666 -4.58 27.62 24.25
N SER A 667 -5.23 28.44 25.08
CA SER A 667 -4.83 28.64 26.48
C SER A 667 -5.85 28.01 27.43
N PRO A 668 -5.48 26.96 28.20
CA PRO A 668 -6.39 26.25 29.09
C PRO A 668 -6.74 27.02 30.38
N ALA A 669 -6.35 28.31 30.51
CA ALA A 669 -6.68 29.14 31.67
C ALA A 669 -8.19 29.33 31.90
N GLY A 670 -9.00 29.12 30.85
CA GLY A 670 -10.47 29.10 30.91
C GLY A 670 -11.10 27.73 31.23
N ALA A 671 -10.30 26.71 31.54
CA ALA A 671 -10.79 25.35 31.70
C ALA A 671 -11.83 25.20 32.82
N ARG A 672 -12.90 24.46 32.55
CA ARG A 672 -14.01 24.24 33.49
C ARG A 672 -14.49 22.79 33.48
N LEU A 673 -14.36 22.10 34.61
CA LEU A 673 -15.01 20.82 34.85
C LEU A 673 -16.54 20.97 34.73
N VAL A 674 -17.16 20.10 33.92
CA VAL A 674 -18.62 20.04 33.70
C VAL A 674 -19.22 18.82 34.40
N SER A 675 -18.54 17.67 34.37
CA SER A 675 -18.94 16.48 35.12
C SER A 675 -17.73 15.66 35.57
N GLU A 676 -17.85 15.02 36.74
CA GLU A 676 -16.94 13.99 37.23
C GLU A 676 -17.78 12.80 37.73
N GLY A 677 -17.38 11.58 37.37
CA GLY A 677 -18.17 10.36 37.62
C GLY A 677 -19.02 9.91 36.43
N LEU A 678 -20.04 9.09 36.71
CA LEU A 678 -20.94 8.44 35.74
C LEU A 678 -22.41 8.79 36.10
N PRO A 679 -23.37 8.75 35.15
CA PRO A 679 -23.22 8.46 33.71
C PRO A 679 -22.51 9.62 32.97
N LEU A 680 -22.16 9.41 31.70
CA LEU A 680 -21.67 10.50 30.86
C LEU A 680 -22.83 11.44 30.48
N PRO A 681 -22.64 12.78 30.56
CA PRO A 681 -23.64 13.74 30.12
C PRO A 681 -23.77 13.75 28.59
N GLU A 682 -24.89 14.25 28.07
CA GLU A 682 -25.20 14.32 26.63
C GLU A 682 -24.09 14.99 25.81
N GLU A 683 -23.48 16.06 26.33
CA GLU A 683 -22.34 16.74 25.68
C GLU A 683 -21.11 15.83 25.50
N ALA A 684 -20.84 14.95 26.48
CA ALA A 684 -19.75 13.99 26.42
C ALA A 684 -20.07 12.79 25.52
N LEU A 685 -21.35 12.36 25.46
CA LEU A 685 -21.81 11.35 24.50
C LEU A 685 -21.70 11.88 23.06
N ALA A 686 -22.11 13.13 22.82
CA ALA A 686 -21.95 13.79 21.53
C ALA A 686 -20.48 13.94 21.13
N LEU A 687 -19.57 14.18 22.08
CA LEU A 687 -18.13 14.16 21.83
C LEU A 687 -17.65 12.76 21.42
N VAL A 688 -18.12 11.68 22.06
CA VAL A 688 -17.77 10.30 21.69
C VAL A 688 -18.28 9.93 20.29
N ASP A 689 -19.50 10.32 19.90
CA ASP A 689 -20.03 10.01 18.56
C ASP A 689 -19.38 10.86 17.45
N LYS A 690 -19.06 12.14 17.71
CA LYS A 690 -18.31 12.95 16.71
C LYS A 690 -16.81 12.61 16.63
N ALA A 691 -16.27 11.82 17.58
CA ALA A 691 -14.86 11.50 17.64
C ALA A 691 -14.40 10.65 16.44
N ASP A 692 -13.39 11.16 15.74
CA ASP A 692 -12.68 10.45 14.67
C ASP A 692 -11.40 9.76 15.17
N MET A 693 -10.94 10.14 16.37
CA MET A 693 -9.82 9.53 17.09
C MET A 693 -9.87 9.79 18.61
N PHE A 694 -9.24 8.92 19.38
CA PHE A 694 -8.95 9.11 20.80
C PHE A 694 -7.54 8.63 21.12
N PHE A 695 -7.00 9.04 22.27
CA PHE A 695 -5.73 8.53 22.80
C PHE A 695 -5.98 7.67 24.04
N LEU A 696 -5.09 6.72 24.28
CA LEU A 696 -5.23 5.75 25.37
C LEU A 696 -3.86 5.35 25.91
N SER A 697 -3.85 4.92 27.17
CA SER A 697 -2.66 4.41 27.84
C SER A 697 -2.94 3.12 28.62
N SER A 698 -1.94 2.25 28.68
CA SER A 698 -2.01 0.93 29.35
C SER A 698 -0.61 0.49 29.80
N THR A 699 -0.50 -0.31 30.85
CA THR A 699 0.79 -0.77 31.41
C THR A 699 0.78 -2.28 31.61
N ASN A 700 1.96 -2.92 31.57
CA ASN A 700 2.15 -4.31 32.01
C ASN A 700 2.72 -4.40 33.44
N GLY A 701 2.97 -3.27 34.10
CA GLY A 701 3.59 -3.18 35.43
C GLY A 701 5.10 -2.88 35.41
N GLU A 702 5.80 -3.20 34.32
CA GLU A 702 7.23 -2.86 34.11
C GLU A 702 7.40 -1.67 33.16
N THR A 703 6.60 -1.59 32.09
CA THR A 703 6.59 -0.53 31.08
C THR A 703 5.17 -0.09 30.72
N MET A 704 5.05 1.09 30.12
CA MET A 704 3.77 1.71 29.76
C MET A 704 3.70 2.03 28.26
N ASP A 705 2.51 1.89 27.70
CA ASP A 705 2.15 2.29 26.34
C ASP A 705 1.23 3.51 26.40
N THR A 706 1.50 4.53 25.58
CA THR A 706 0.53 5.55 25.17
C THR A 706 0.42 5.53 23.65
N ASN A 707 -0.81 5.49 23.14
CA ASN A 707 -1.11 5.25 21.74
C ASN A 707 -2.44 5.94 21.35
N HIS A 708 -2.73 6.02 20.06
CA HIS A 708 -4.04 6.47 19.55
C HIS A 708 -4.91 5.29 19.10
N ARG A 709 -6.20 5.54 18.88
CA ARG A 709 -7.06 4.83 17.93
C ARG A 709 -7.86 5.86 17.12
N GLY A 710 -8.26 5.50 15.91
CA GLY A 710 -8.98 6.40 15.02
C GLY A 710 -9.59 5.68 13.83
N GLY A 711 -10.35 6.43 13.04
CA GLY A 711 -11.02 5.94 11.84
C GLY A 711 -12.00 6.97 11.28
N THR A 712 -13.17 6.49 10.87
CA THR A 712 -14.34 7.32 10.55
C THR A 712 -14.96 7.84 11.86
N GLN A 713 -15.61 9.01 11.83
CA GLN A 713 -16.33 9.55 13.00
C GLN A 713 -17.36 8.54 13.53
N GLY A 714 -17.51 8.44 14.85
CA GLY A 714 -18.42 7.50 15.51
C GLY A 714 -17.91 6.06 15.57
N PHE A 715 -16.62 5.79 15.32
CA PHE A 715 -16.10 4.42 15.39
C PHE A 715 -16.08 3.84 16.82
N VAL A 716 -16.24 4.67 17.85
CA VAL A 716 -16.49 4.25 19.24
C VAL A 716 -17.99 4.21 19.46
N ARG A 717 -18.50 3.09 19.99
CA ARG A 717 -19.92 2.89 20.28
C ARG A 717 -20.19 2.81 21.77
N VAL A 718 -21.25 3.49 22.20
CA VAL A 718 -21.78 3.44 23.57
C VAL A 718 -22.75 2.25 23.63
N VAL A 719 -22.41 1.23 24.41
CA VAL A 719 -23.26 0.04 24.62
C VAL A 719 -24.24 0.27 25.77
N ARG A 720 -23.83 1.07 26.77
CA ARG A 720 -24.59 1.37 27.99
C ARG A 720 -24.08 2.68 28.61
N ASN A 721 -24.96 3.47 29.23
CA ASN A 721 -24.60 4.73 29.89
C ASN A 721 -25.50 4.98 31.10
N ASP A 722 -25.32 4.17 32.14
CA ASP A 722 -26.15 4.17 33.35
C ASP A 722 -25.36 4.74 34.54
N GLU A 723 -26.05 5.02 35.66
CA GLU A 723 -25.39 5.43 36.92
C GLU A 723 -24.43 4.35 37.47
N GLU A 724 -24.71 3.06 37.22
CA GLU A 724 -23.91 1.94 37.71
C GLU A 724 -22.63 1.67 36.88
N ASP A 725 -22.67 1.89 35.56
CA ASP A 725 -21.64 1.46 34.61
C ASP A 725 -21.86 2.14 33.24
N VAL A 726 -20.77 2.63 32.65
CA VAL A 726 -20.74 3.13 31.27
C VAL A 726 -19.85 2.20 30.45
N VAL A 727 -20.46 1.59 29.44
CA VAL A 727 -19.80 0.61 28.57
C VAL A 727 -19.56 1.22 27.21
N LEU A 728 -18.29 1.38 26.84
CA LEU A 728 -17.86 1.73 25.49
C LEU A 728 -17.30 0.51 24.78
N VAL A 729 -17.35 0.48 23.46
CA VAL A 729 -16.65 -0.53 22.65
C VAL A 729 -16.11 0.11 21.38
N TYR A 730 -14.93 -0.32 20.94
CA TYR A 730 -14.38 0.07 19.65
C TYR A 730 -13.78 -1.13 18.90
N PRO A 731 -13.85 -1.16 17.55
CA PRO A 731 -13.20 -2.17 16.72
C PRO A 731 -11.68 -1.91 16.60
N GLU A 732 -10.86 -2.94 16.81
CA GLU A 732 -9.40 -2.85 16.72
C GLU A 732 -8.94 -3.16 15.28
N TYR A 733 -8.69 -2.10 14.51
CA TYR A 733 -8.36 -2.20 13.08
C TYR A 733 -6.94 -2.73 12.80
N SER A 734 -6.69 -3.07 11.53
CA SER A 734 -5.47 -3.75 11.05
C SER A 734 -4.19 -2.90 11.22
N GLY A 735 -3.51 -3.03 12.36
CA GLY A 735 -2.32 -2.25 12.72
C GLY A 735 -0.99 -2.73 12.13
N ASN A 736 0.04 -2.77 12.98
CA ASN A 736 1.41 -3.22 12.68
C ASN A 736 1.73 -4.64 13.22
N ARG A 737 0.78 -5.27 13.91
CA ARG A 737 0.90 -6.57 14.59
C ARG A 737 1.97 -6.67 15.69
N LEU A 738 2.38 -5.55 16.28
CA LEU A 738 3.20 -5.56 17.50
C LEU A 738 2.35 -5.83 18.75
N TYR A 739 1.15 -5.24 18.80
CA TYR A 739 0.14 -5.40 19.85
C TYR A 739 0.47 -4.85 21.24
N GLN A 740 1.59 -4.13 21.47
CA GLN A 740 1.94 -3.39 22.71
C GLN A 740 0.74 -3.03 23.62
N THR A 741 -0.22 -2.25 23.10
CA THR A 741 -1.46 -1.87 23.80
C THR A 741 -2.25 -3.09 24.30
N LEU A 742 -2.66 -3.98 23.40
CA LEU A 742 -3.45 -5.17 23.73
C LEU A 742 -2.63 -6.17 24.57
N GLY A 743 -1.30 -6.17 24.46
CA GLY A 743 -0.40 -6.96 25.28
C GLY A 743 -0.41 -6.49 26.74
N ASN A 744 -0.29 -5.18 26.96
CA ASN A 744 -0.48 -4.57 28.28
C ASN A 744 -1.88 -4.90 28.84
N LEU A 745 -2.95 -4.63 28.07
CA LEU A 745 -4.34 -4.93 28.46
C LEU A 745 -4.62 -6.43 28.70
N ARG A 746 -3.81 -7.34 28.14
CA ARG A 746 -3.91 -8.79 28.38
C ARG A 746 -3.26 -9.23 29.70
N VAL A 747 -2.33 -8.44 30.24
CA VAL A 747 -1.64 -8.70 31.52
C VAL A 747 -2.31 -7.92 32.66
N ASN A 748 -2.63 -6.65 32.43
CA ASN A 748 -3.35 -5.76 33.33
C ASN A 748 -4.48 -5.09 32.54
N PRO A 749 -5.76 -5.42 32.79
CA PRO A 749 -6.88 -4.95 31.97
C PRO A 749 -7.20 -3.46 32.11
N LEU A 750 -6.54 -2.73 33.02
CA LEU A 750 -6.79 -1.31 33.26
C LEU A 750 -6.38 -0.43 32.07
N ILE A 751 -7.22 0.53 31.70
CA ILE A 751 -7.05 1.41 30.55
C ILE A 751 -7.40 2.86 30.89
N GLY A 752 -6.52 3.80 30.51
CA GLY A 752 -6.78 5.23 30.49
C GLY A 752 -7.12 5.66 29.06
N ILE A 753 -8.05 6.60 28.90
CA ILE A 753 -8.48 7.14 27.60
C ILE A 753 -8.66 8.66 27.73
N VAL A 754 -8.37 9.38 26.64
CA VAL A 754 -8.77 10.77 26.44
C VAL A 754 -9.35 10.95 25.04
N VAL A 755 -10.56 11.52 24.99
CA VAL A 755 -11.25 11.92 23.76
C VAL A 755 -11.18 13.45 23.65
N PRO A 756 -10.32 14.00 22.78
CA PRO A 756 -10.17 15.45 22.63
C PRO A 756 -11.16 16.02 21.60
N ASP A 757 -11.79 17.14 21.93
CA ASP A 757 -12.55 17.96 21.00
C ASP A 757 -11.62 19.01 20.35
N TYR A 758 -11.29 18.80 19.08
CA TYR A 758 -10.41 19.70 18.35
C TYR A 758 -11.11 21.03 17.97
N ASP A 759 -12.44 21.07 17.89
CA ASP A 759 -13.16 22.28 17.48
C ASP A 759 -13.26 23.31 18.64
N THR A 760 -13.31 22.83 19.89
CA THR A 760 -13.64 23.63 21.08
C THR A 760 -12.53 23.71 22.13
N SER A 761 -11.57 22.77 22.11
CA SER A 761 -10.65 22.44 23.23
C SER A 761 -11.30 21.75 24.43
N ASP A 762 -12.56 21.29 24.31
CA ASP A 762 -13.20 20.43 25.31
C ASP A 762 -12.56 19.02 25.32
N VAL A 763 -12.67 18.31 26.43
CA VAL A 763 -12.01 17.01 26.61
C VAL A 763 -12.76 16.09 27.56
N LEU A 764 -12.89 14.83 27.17
CA LEU A 764 -13.38 13.75 28.01
C LEU A 764 -12.23 12.81 28.39
N TYR A 765 -11.84 12.84 29.66
CA TYR A 765 -10.92 11.88 30.26
C TYR A 765 -11.70 10.69 30.84
N LEU A 766 -11.21 9.47 30.64
CA LEU A 766 -11.80 8.23 31.17
C LEU A 766 -10.71 7.33 31.76
N THR A 767 -11.04 6.58 32.80
CA THR A 767 -10.28 5.39 33.21
C THR A 767 -11.24 4.23 33.51
N GLY A 768 -10.78 2.99 33.34
CA GLY A 768 -11.62 1.82 33.47
C GLY A 768 -10.88 0.51 33.29
N SER A 769 -11.65 -0.57 33.13
CA SER A 769 -11.14 -1.90 32.75
C SER A 769 -11.56 -2.27 31.33
N SER A 770 -10.76 -3.10 30.67
CA SER A 770 -10.97 -3.52 29.28
C SER A 770 -11.19 -5.02 29.12
N SER A 771 -11.76 -5.42 27.98
CA SER A 771 -11.91 -6.82 27.57
C SER A 771 -11.69 -6.93 26.07
N ILE A 772 -10.73 -7.76 25.67
CA ILE A 772 -10.38 -8.03 24.27
C ILE A 772 -11.32 -9.13 23.75
N LEU A 773 -12.23 -8.77 22.85
CA LEU A 773 -13.18 -9.66 22.20
C LEU A 773 -12.62 -10.13 20.86
N VAL A 774 -12.74 -11.41 20.53
CA VAL A 774 -12.09 -12.01 19.34
C VAL A 774 -13.05 -12.93 18.59
N GLY A 775 -13.10 -12.79 17.26
CA GLY A 775 -13.95 -13.62 16.40
C GLY A 775 -15.42 -13.45 16.76
N HIS A 776 -16.07 -14.55 17.18
CA HIS A 776 -17.49 -14.57 17.52
C HIS A 776 -17.86 -13.45 18.50
N ASP A 777 -17.17 -13.35 19.64
CA ASP A 777 -17.48 -12.43 20.74
C ASP A 777 -17.40 -10.94 20.33
N ALA A 778 -16.55 -10.63 19.34
CA ALA A 778 -16.48 -9.29 18.77
C ALA A 778 -17.61 -9.06 17.75
N SER A 779 -17.88 -10.06 16.90
CA SER A 779 -18.90 -9.99 15.85
C SER A 779 -20.34 -10.00 16.38
N SER A 780 -20.58 -10.60 17.56
CA SER A 780 -21.86 -10.61 18.28
C SER A 780 -22.16 -9.30 19.00
N LEU A 781 -21.21 -8.36 19.05
CA LEU A 781 -21.40 -7.02 19.62
C LEU A 781 -21.34 -5.95 18.52
N ILE A 782 -20.26 -5.92 17.72
CA ILE A 782 -20.10 -5.00 16.59
C ILE A 782 -20.15 -5.77 15.27
N ALA A 783 -21.05 -5.37 14.37
CA ALA A 783 -21.23 -6.02 13.07
C ALA A 783 -19.92 -6.14 12.26
N ARG A 784 -19.62 -7.35 11.79
CA ARG A 784 -18.44 -7.70 10.96
C ARG A 784 -17.08 -7.31 11.57
N THR A 785 -16.96 -7.37 12.90
CA THR A 785 -15.71 -7.06 13.61
C THR A 785 -15.08 -8.34 14.17
N ASN A 786 -13.87 -8.67 13.73
CA ASN A 786 -13.13 -9.88 14.18
C ASN A 786 -12.26 -9.65 15.43
N LEU A 787 -12.06 -8.39 15.84
CA LEU A 787 -11.30 -8.00 17.03
C LEU A 787 -11.86 -6.66 17.54
N ALA A 788 -12.34 -6.64 18.78
CA ALA A 788 -12.86 -5.44 19.42
C ALA A 788 -12.33 -5.32 20.85
N VAL A 789 -12.36 -4.11 21.40
CA VAL A 789 -12.07 -3.88 22.82
C VAL A 789 -13.30 -3.24 23.44
N LYS A 790 -13.92 -3.97 24.36
CA LYS A 790 -14.93 -3.44 25.29
C LYS A 790 -14.20 -2.74 26.44
N ILE A 791 -14.74 -1.61 26.88
CA ILE A 791 -14.28 -0.81 28.01
C ILE A 791 -15.47 -0.67 28.97
N THR A 792 -15.26 -1.03 30.23
CA THR A 792 -16.14 -0.70 31.36
C THR A 792 -15.47 0.44 32.10
N VAL A 793 -16.04 1.64 31.98
CA VAL A 793 -15.51 2.88 32.57
C VAL A 793 -15.79 2.86 34.07
N THR A 794 -14.80 3.25 34.88
CA THR A 794 -14.93 3.33 36.35
C THR A 794 -14.77 4.75 36.90
N SER A 795 -14.24 5.68 36.11
CA SER A 795 -14.31 7.12 36.38
C SER A 795 -14.15 7.92 35.09
N ALA A 796 -14.83 9.05 35.01
CA ALA A 796 -14.80 9.99 33.89
C ALA A 796 -14.69 11.43 34.39
N ARG A 797 -14.10 12.31 33.57
CA ARG A 797 -14.10 13.77 33.74
C ARG A 797 -14.35 14.44 32.39
N PHE A 798 -15.40 15.24 32.28
CA PHE A 798 -15.63 16.09 31.12
C PHE A 798 -15.30 17.53 31.47
N VAL A 799 -14.35 18.13 30.74
CA VAL A 799 -13.79 19.46 30.99
C VAL A 799 -13.91 20.29 29.71
N LYS A 800 -14.49 21.49 29.82
CA LYS A 800 -14.57 22.43 28.71
C LYS A 800 -13.34 23.33 28.65
N ALA A 801 -12.86 23.63 27.44
CA ALA A 801 -11.64 24.39 27.17
C ALA A 801 -10.39 23.91 27.96
N GLY A 802 -10.25 22.61 28.17
CA GLY A 802 -9.16 22.00 28.96
C GLY A 802 -7.87 21.71 28.18
N LEU A 803 -7.93 21.68 26.84
CA LEU A 803 -6.78 21.34 26.00
C LEU A 803 -5.98 22.59 25.57
N PRO A 804 -4.64 22.55 25.56
CA PRO A 804 -3.81 23.68 25.09
C PRO A 804 -3.75 23.81 23.56
N PHE A 805 -4.70 23.22 22.84
CA PHE A 805 -4.80 23.30 21.38
C PHE A 805 -6.26 23.25 20.88
N GLN A 806 -6.44 23.81 19.69
CA GLN A 806 -7.57 23.56 18.79
C GLN A 806 -7.04 22.97 17.48
N GLY A 807 -7.91 22.48 16.61
CA GLY A 807 -7.53 22.22 15.24
C GLY A 807 -8.68 21.94 14.28
N THR A 808 -8.57 22.45 13.06
CA THR A 808 -9.63 22.28 12.05
C THR A 808 -9.46 20.97 11.28
N LEU A 809 -10.58 20.27 11.01
CA LEU A 809 -10.57 18.98 10.32
C LEU A 809 -10.09 19.12 8.86
N GLY A 810 -9.10 18.30 8.49
CA GLY A 810 -8.57 18.21 7.14
C GLY A 810 -8.93 16.88 6.45
N GLU A 811 -8.07 16.43 5.53
CA GLU A 811 -8.29 15.18 4.79
C GLU A 811 -8.41 13.95 5.73
N PRO A 812 -9.45 13.11 5.59
CA PRO A 812 -9.52 11.82 6.29
C PRO A 812 -8.37 10.89 5.87
N SER A 813 -8.03 9.92 6.70
CA SER A 813 -7.02 8.92 6.36
C SER A 813 -7.51 8.09 5.16
N PRO A 814 -6.70 7.85 4.12
CA PRO A 814 -7.08 6.95 3.04
C PRO A 814 -7.24 5.50 3.54
N TYR A 815 -6.63 5.19 4.68
CA TYR A 815 -6.77 3.93 5.41
C TYR A 815 -8.00 3.88 6.34
N ASN A 816 -8.91 4.87 6.31
CA ASN A 816 -10.10 4.80 7.17
C ASN A 816 -10.97 3.59 6.82
N PRO A 817 -11.47 2.87 7.84
CA PRO A 817 -12.37 1.76 7.65
C PRO A 817 -13.82 2.25 7.47
N PRO A 818 -14.68 1.45 6.81
CA PRO A 818 -16.12 1.64 6.87
C PRO A 818 -16.59 1.68 8.33
N LEU A 819 -17.54 2.57 8.62
CA LEU A 819 -18.13 2.70 9.96
C LEU A 819 -18.76 1.37 10.39
N ARG A 820 -18.54 0.99 11.65
CA ARG A 820 -19.06 -0.24 12.23
C ARG A 820 -20.07 0.13 13.32
N HIS A 821 -21.17 -0.59 13.35
CA HIS A 821 -22.32 -0.36 14.22
C HIS A 821 -22.51 -1.56 15.14
N LEU A 822 -23.02 -1.34 16.35
CA LEU A 822 -23.50 -2.43 17.19
C LEU A 822 -24.57 -3.25 16.46
N LEU A 823 -24.73 -4.52 16.81
CA LEU A 823 -25.88 -5.29 16.30
C LEU A 823 -27.22 -4.70 16.79
N ALA A 824 -27.24 -4.10 17.98
CA ALA A 824 -28.43 -3.40 18.52
C ALA A 824 -28.75 -2.06 17.83
N GLU A 825 -27.81 -1.47 17.08
CA GLU A 825 -28.06 -0.28 16.25
C GLU A 825 -28.72 -0.63 14.90
N LYS A 826 -28.84 -1.91 14.55
CA LYS A 826 -29.26 -2.34 13.21
C LYS A 826 -30.72 -2.75 13.12
N ASP A 827 -31.27 -2.51 11.93
CA ASP A 827 -32.51 -3.10 11.44
C ASP A 827 -32.51 -4.64 11.69
N PRO A 828 -33.54 -5.18 12.38
CA PRO A 828 -33.64 -6.62 12.71
C PRO A 828 -33.71 -7.54 11.48
N HIS A 829 -33.81 -7.02 10.26
CA HIS A 829 -33.78 -7.80 9.02
C HIS A 829 -32.37 -8.16 8.52
N VAL A 830 -31.29 -7.65 9.13
CA VAL A 830 -29.93 -8.13 8.84
C VAL A 830 -29.64 -9.39 9.66
N ALA A 831 -29.81 -10.56 9.04
CA ALA A 831 -29.52 -11.86 9.65
C ALA A 831 -28.10 -11.94 10.23
N ASP A 832 -27.96 -12.65 11.36
CA ASP A 832 -26.69 -12.81 12.08
C ASP A 832 -25.61 -13.48 11.19
N PRO A 833 -24.48 -12.81 10.91
CA PRO A 833 -23.39 -13.39 10.12
C PRO A 833 -22.66 -14.55 10.83
N SER A 834 -22.88 -14.78 12.13
CA SER A 834 -22.44 -16.00 12.83
C SER A 834 -23.24 -17.22 12.39
N ALA A 835 -24.55 -17.05 12.15
CA ALA A 835 -25.51 -18.07 11.74
C ALA A 835 -25.41 -18.42 10.24
N ARG A 836 -24.19 -18.71 9.77
CA ARG A 836 -23.85 -19.04 8.38
C ARG A 836 -24.85 -20.04 7.76
N PRO A 837 -25.66 -19.62 6.78
CA PRO A 837 -26.33 -20.56 5.91
C PRO A 837 -25.25 -21.29 5.10
N GLU A 838 -25.29 -22.62 5.02
CA GLU A 838 -24.44 -23.37 4.07
C GLU A 838 -25.04 -23.27 2.66
N VAL A 839 -25.17 -22.04 2.17
CA VAL A 839 -25.75 -21.66 0.88
C VAL A 839 -24.73 -20.86 0.09
N THR A 840 -24.47 -21.27 -1.15
CA THR A 840 -23.58 -20.57 -2.08
C THR A 840 -24.34 -20.10 -3.31
N ALA A 841 -23.91 -18.98 -3.86
CA ALA A 841 -24.37 -18.43 -5.14
C ALA A 841 -23.24 -18.62 -6.18
N SER A 842 -23.45 -19.54 -7.11
CA SER A 842 -22.51 -19.85 -8.20
C SER A 842 -22.80 -18.95 -9.42
N LEU A 843 -21.81 -18.22 -9.92
CA LEU A 843 -21.98 -17.34 -11.09
C LEU A 843 -22.08 -18.14 -12.40
N VAL A 844 -23.29 -18.30 -12.96
CA VAL A 844 -23.56 -19.14 -14.14
C VAL A 844 -23.70 -18.38 -15.46
N LYS A 845 -24.05 -17.08 -15.45
CA LYS A 845 -24.16 -16.25 -16.67
C LYS A 845 -23.73 -14.80 -16.41
N ARG A 846 -23.08 -14.18 -17.39
CA ARG A 846 -22.87 -12.72 -17.46
C ARG A 846 -23.34 -12.19 -18.81
N GLU A 847 -24.18 -11.15 -18.77
CA GLU A 847 -24.73 -10.46 -19.93
C GLU A 847 -24.41 -8.96 -19.81
N MET A 848 -23.49 -8.47 -20.65
CA MET A 848 -23.08 -7.06 -20.60
C MET A 848 -24.10 -6.20 -21.35
N ILE A 849 -24.71 -5.25 -20.65
CA ILE A 849 -25.65 -4.27 -21.23
C ILE A 849 -24.88 -3.05 -21.72
N THR A 850 -23.89 -2.59 -20.95
CA THR A 850 -22.94 -1.53 -21.32
C THR A 850 -21.54 -1.91 -20.85
N PRO A 851 -20.48 -1.18 -21.24
CA PRO A 851 -19.13 -1.40 -20.71
C PRO A 851 -19.02 -1.29 -19.18
N THR A 852 -20.02 -0.68 -18.50
CA THR A 852 -20.06 -0.54 -17.04
C THR A 852 -21.26 -1.18 -16.35
N ILE A 853 -22.26 -1.71 -17.07
CA ILE A 853 -23.47 -2.34 -16.49
C ILE A 853 -23.67 -3.75 -17.08
N SER A 854 -23.87 -4.75 -16.22
CA SER A 854 -24.12 -6.15 -16.61
C SER A 854 -25.23 -6.77 -15.76
N THR A 855 -26.03 -7.64 -16.38
CA THR A 855 -26.85 -8.62 -15.67
C THR A 855 -26.01 -9.87 -15.40
N LEU A 856 -26.06 -10.36 -14.17
CA LEU A 856 -25.37 -11.54 -13.70
C LEU A 856 -26.41 -12.54 -13.18
N THR A 857 -26.38 -13.78 -13.67
CA THR A 857 -27.24 -14.85 -13.17
C THR A 857 -26.44 -15.72 -12.21
N PHE A 858 -26.99 -15.94 -11.03
CA PHE A 858 -26.45 -16.85 -10.02
C PHE A 858 -27.40 -18.04 -9.84
N GLU A 859 -26.83 -19.21 -9.59
CA GLU A 859 -27.54 -20.41 -9.18
C GLU A 859 -27.25 -20.69 -7.69
N LEU A 860 -28.29 -20.94 -6.90
CA LEU A 860 -28.19 -21.19 -5.46
C LEU A 860 -28.06 -22.69 -5.18
N SER A 861 -27.09 -23.05 -4.35
CA SER A 861 -26.88 -24.43 -3.89
C SER A 861 -26.72 -24.50 -2.37
N SER A 862 -27.01 -25.66 -1.76
CA SER A 862 -26.75 -25.91 -0.34
C SER A 862 -25.99 -27.20 -0.08
N ALA A 863 -24.93 -27.13 0.72
CA ALA A 863 -23.97 -28.22 0.93
C ALA A 863 -24.57 -29.48 1.60
N ARG A 864 -25.60 -29.32 2.42
CA ARG A 864 -26.32 -30.42 3.12
C ARG A 864 -27.72 -30.70 2.58
N GLY A 865 -28.09 -30.11 1.44
CA GLY A 865 -29.44 -30.26 0.87
C GLY A 865 -30.55 -29.63 1.74
N GLN A 866 -30.22 -28.60 2.53
CA GLN A 866 -31.24 -27.80 3.21
C GLN A 866 -32.10 -27.04 2.19
N PRO A 867 -33.37 -26.69 2.53
CA PRO A 867 -34.20 -25.89 1.66
C PRO A 867 -33.53 -24.55 1.35
N LEU A 868 -33.48 -24.19 0.07
CA LEU A 868 -32.89 -22.92 -0.35
C LEU A 868 -33.70 -21.73 0.21
N PRO A 869 -33.03 -20.62 0.61
CA PRO A 869 -33.71 -19.42 1.06
C PRO A 869 -34.61 -18.86 -0.05
N ARG A 870 -35.86 -18.57 0.29
CA ARG A 870 -36.80 -17.87 -0.59
C ARG A 870 -36.66 -16.38 -0.42
N TRP A 871 -36.70 -15.64 -1.53
CA TRP A 871 -36.76 -14.19 -1.56
C TRP A 871 -38.06 -13.72 -2.20
N GLN A 872 -38.40 -12.45 -2.00
CA GLN A 872 -39.52 -11.75 -2.63
C GLN A 872 -39.01 -10.73 -3.65
N ALA A 873 -39.87 -10.33 -4.59
CA ALA A 873 -39.55 -9.27 -5.54
C ALA A 873 -39.23 -7.96 -4.81
N GLY A 874 -38.15 -7.28 -5.23
CA GLY A 874 -37.64 -6.07 -4.59
C GLY A 874 -36.61 -6.30 -3.49
N GLN A 875 -36.46 -7.52 -2.96
CA GLN A 875 -35.42 -7.81 -1.95
C GLN A 875 -34.00 -7.77 -2.53
N HIS A 876 -33.04 -7.55 -1.64
CA HIS A 876 -31.61 -7.57 -1.93
C HIS A 876 -30.93 -8.82 -1.36
N LEU A 877 -29.90 -9.29 -2.07
CA LEU A 877 -29.04 -10.43 -1.72
C LEU A 877 -27.71 -9.91 -1.18
N THR A 878 -27.24 -10.45 -0.06
CA THR A 878 -25.90 -10.14 0.48
C THR A 878 -24.94 -11.30 0.25
N LEU A 879 -23.86 -11.02 -0.48
CA LEU A 879 -22.81 -11.97 -0.86
C LEU A 879 -21.48 -11.62 -0.19
N ASP A 880 -20.78 -12.64 0.29
CA ASP A 880 -19.39 -12.54 0.77
C ASP A 880 -18.40 -12.77 -0.38
N PHE A 881 -17.36 -11.93 -0.46
CA PHE A 881 -16.26 -12.06 -1.41
C PHE A 881 -14.89 -12.15 -0.70
N GLU A 882 -14.82 -12.18 0.64
CA GLU A 882 -13.56 -12.37 1.39
C GLU A 882 -12.81 -13.64 0.94
N PRO A 883 -13.45 -14.80 0.69
CA PRO A 883 -12.74 -16.00 0.24
C PRO A 883 -11.95 -15.85 -1.07
N GLU A 884 -12.38 -14.94 -1.96
CA GLU A 884 -11.84 -14.74 -3.31
C GLU A 884 -10.97 -13.48 -3.45
N LEU A 885 -11.25 -12.44 -2.64
CA LEU A 885 -10.54 -11.16 -2.66
C LEU A 885 -9.61 -10.96 -1.45
N GLY A 886 -9.74 -11.78 -0.42
CA GLY A 886 -8.97 -11.76 0.82
C GLY A 886 -7.50 -12.14 0.61
N ALA A 887 -6.70 -11.23 0.06
CA ALA A 887 -5.25 -11.36 -0.10
C ALA A 887 -4.46 -11.32 1.24
N GLY A 888 -5.11 -11.67 2.35
CA GLY A 888 -4.56 -11.70 3.70
C GLY A 888 -4.13 -10.33 4.24
N TYR A 889 -3.53 -10.36 5.43
CA TYR A 889 -2.92 -9.18 6.05
C TYR A 889 -1.78 -8.64 5.19
N SER A 890 -1.91 -7.36 4.80
CA SER A 890 -0.77 -6.52 4.46
C SER A 890 -0.60 -5.45 5.54
N HIS A 891 0.63 -5.02 5.80
CA HIS A 891 0.85 -3.93 6.73
C HIS A 891 0.48 -2.56 6.13
N MET A 892 0.71 -2.34 4.84
CA MET A 892 0.29 -1.15 4.08
C MET A 892 -0.15 -1.58 2.67
N ARG A 893 -0.94 -0.77 1.98
CA ARG A 893 -1.36 -0.94 0.58
C ARG A 893 -1.57 0.43 -0.06
N ASP A 894 -0.51 1.22 -0.24
CA ASP A 894 -0.65 2.64 -0.62
C ASP A 894 -1.28 2.87 -2.01
N GLU A 895 -1.24 1.85 -2.89
CA GLU A 895 -1.92 1.81 -4.20
C GLU A 895 -3.44 1.52 -4.11
N ASP A 896 -3.90 0.88 -3.02
CA ASP A 896 -5.32 0.60 -2.71
C ASP A 896 -5.52 0.52 -1.18
N PRO A 897 -5.54 1.67 -0.47
CA PRO A 897 -5.58 1.71 0.99
C PRO A 897 -6.90 1.19 1.58
N GLN A 898 -8.00 1.41 0.85
CA GLN A 898 -9.35 1.01 1.24
C GLN A 898 -9.51 -0.52 1.26
N SER A 899 -8.90 -1.24 0.30
CA SER A 899 -8.91 -2.71 0.27
C SER A 899 -8.34 -3.40 1.51
N LEU A 900 -7.70 -2.67 2.43
CA LEU A 900 -7.21 -3.26 3.67
C LEU A 900 -8.27 -3.37 4.78
N ASN A 901 -9.32 -2.53 4.74
CA ASN A 901 -10.42 -2.56 5.72
C ASN A 901 -11.79 -2.82 5.09
N ASP A 902 -11.83 -3.00 3.77
CA ASP A 902 -12.95 -3.58 3.04
C ASP A 902 -13.25 -4.97 3.62
N ASP A 903 -14.51 -5.23 3.98
CA ASP A 903 -14.95 -6.57 4.40
C ASP A 903 -15.25 -7.48 3.19
N TYR A 904 -15.14 -6.94 1.97
CA TYR A 904 -15.47 -7.56 0.69
C TYR A 904 -16.93 -8.04 0.54
N VAL A 905 -17.75 -7.97 1.59
CA VAL A 905 -19.18 -8.30 1.55
C VAL A 905 -19.93 -7.20 0.80
N ARG A 906 -20.83 -7.56 -0.13
CA ARG A 906 -21.67 -6.61 -0.86
C ARG A 906 -23.11 -7.07 -0.97
N THR A 907 -23.99 -6.09 -0.91
CA THR A 907 -25.44 -6.25 -1.04
C THR A 907 -25.87 -5.75 -2.42
N PHE A 908 -26.71 -6.52 -3.11
CA PHE A 908 -27.19 -6.22 -4.47
C PHE A 908 -28.69 -6.51 -4.56
N THR A 909 -29.48 -5.60 -5.10
CA THR A 909 -30.90 -5.89 -5.36
C THR A 909 -31.04 -7.04 -6.36
N VAL A 910 -31.95 -7.98 -6.07
CA VAL A 910 -32.35 -8.99 -7.05
C VAL A 910 -33.19 -8.29 -8.12
N SER A 911 -32.79 -8.40 -9.38
CA SER A 911 -33.43 -7.76 -10.54
C SER A 911 -34.29 -8.74 -11.37
N SER A 912 -34.64 -9.89 -10.79
CA SER A 912 -35.55 -10.90 -11.34
C SER A 912 -36.68 -11.20 -10.36
N GLU A 913 -37.85 -11.52 -10.89
CA GLU A 913 -38.94 -12.18 -10.15
C GLU A 913 -38.42 -13.47 -9.46
N PRO A 914 -38.95 -13.86 -8.28
CA PRO A 914 -38.62 -15.14 -7.65
C PRO A 914 -39.10 -16.33 -8.50
N GLU A 915 -38.21 -17.26 -8.84
CA GLU A 915 -38.60 -18.48 -9.56
C GLU A 915 -39.38 -19.46 -8.67
N PRO A 916 -40.34 -20.24 -9.20
CA PRO A 916 -41.08 -21.25 -8.42
C PRO A 916 -40.23 -22.32 -7.72
N ARG A 917 -38.98 -22.51 -8.16
CA ARG A 917 -37.99 -23.40 -7.50
C ARG A 917 -36.98 -22.67 -6.63
N GLY A 918 -36.88 -21.34 -6.70
CA GLY A 918 -35.89 -20.54 -5.98
C GLY A 918 -34.43 -20.90 -6.30
N GLN A 919 -34.15 -21.43 -7.49
CA GLN A 919 -32.82 -21.95 -7.85
C GLN A 919 -31.96 -20.91 -8.55
N GLN A 920 -32.51 -20.08 -9.44
CA GLN A 920 -31.75 -19.02 -10.10
C GLN A 920 -32.28 -17.62 -9.78
N LEU A 921 -31.37 -16.66 -9.70
CA LEU A 921 -31.65 -15.23 -9.52
C LEU A 921 -30.74 -14.39 -10.41
N GLN A 922 -31.19 -13.17 -10.73
CA GLN A 922 -30.41 -12.20 -11.48
C GLN A 922 -30.15 -10.95 -10.64
N ILE A 923 -28.93 -10.40 -10.73
CA ILE A 923 -28.62 -9.04 -10.25
C ILE A 923 -28.12 -8.21 -11.43
N THR A 924 -28.51 -6.94 -11.52
CA THR A 924 -28.09 -6.03 -12.61
C THR A 924 -27.25 -4.91 -12.03
N VAL A 925 -25.93 -5.03 -12.14
CA VAL A 925 -24.97 -4.27 -11.34
C VAL A 925 -24.09 -3.35 -12.19
N ARG A 926 -23.70 -2.20 -11.63
CA ARG A 926 -22.64 -1.37 -12.20
C ARG A 926 -21.27 -1.86 -11.71
N ARG A 927 -20.27 -1.81 -12.57
CA ARG A 927 -18.87 -2.05 -12.23
C ARG A 927 -18.34 -0.92 -11.33
N HIS A 928 -18.34 -1.16 -10.02
CA HIS A 928 -17.77 -0.32 -8.97
C HIS A 928 -17.08 -1.16 -7.88
N GLY A 929 -15.89 -0.73 -7.43
CA GLY A 929 -15.11 -1.42 -6.40
C GLY A 929 -14.55 -2.81 -6.77
N PRO A 930 -13.91 -3.51 -5.82
CA PRO A 930 -13.20 -4.77 -6.08
C PRO A 930 -14.14 -5.96 -6.32
N ALA A 931 -15.26 -6.06 -5.58
CA ALA A 931 -16.24 -7.16 -5.69
C ALA A 931 -16.85 -7.27 -7.10
N THR A 932 -17.48 -6.21 -7.60
CA THR A 932 -17.99 -6.22 -8.99
C THR A 932 -16.85 -6.27 -10.03
N GLY A 933 -15.65 -5.79 -9.67
CA GLY A 933 -14.43 -5.96 -10.44
C GLY A 933 -13.98 -7.42 -10.58
N LEU A 934 -14.25 -8.29 -9.59
CA LEU A 934 -14.12 -9.74 -9.73
C LEU A 934 -15.15 -10.26 -10.74
N LEU A 935 -16.43 -9.96 -10.51
CA LEU A 935 -17.55 -10.40 -11.37
C LEU A 935 -17.39 -10.00 -12.85
N TRP A 936 -16.71 -8.87 -13.13
CA TRP A 936 -16.37 -8.44 -14.50
C TRP A 936 -15.21 -9.20 -15.15
N ARG A 937 -14.19 -9.54 -14.35
CA ARG A 937 -12.94 -10.18 -14.84
C ARG A 937 -13.01 -11.70 -14.81
N HIS A 938 -13.89 -12.27 -13.98
CA HIS A 938 -14.03 -13.72 -13.83
C HIS A 938 -14.42 -14.38 -15.15
N ASN A 939 -13.92 -15.59 -15.35
CA ASN A 939 -14.28 -16.44 -16.47
C ASN A 939 -15.42 -17.36 -16.06
N VAL A 940 -16.63 -17.10 -16.55
CA VAL A 940 -17.87 -17.85 -16.22
C VAL A 940 -17.79 -19.36 -16.57
N ARG A 941 -16.76 -19.81 -17.30
CA ARG A 941 -16.47 -21.25 -17.50
C ARG A 941 -15.74 -21.91 -16.33
N ALA A 942 -15.32 -21.15 -15.32
CA ALA A 942 -14.83 -21.66 -14.04
C ALA A 942 -15.87 -21.32 -12.96
N PRO A 943 -16.12 -22.20 -11.98
CA PRO A 943 -17.00 -21.88 -10.86
C PRO A 943 -16.47 -20.66 -10.08
N LEU A 944 -17.40 -19.96 -9.46
CA LEU A 944 -17.17 -18.85 -8.53
C LEU A 944 -18.35 -18.90 -7.56
N ASP A 945 -18.11 -19.51 -6.41
CA ASP A 945 -19.14 -19.93 -5.46
C ASP A 945 -19.07 -19.01 -4.24
N LEU A 946 -19.89 -17.95 -4.24
CA LEU A 946 -19.86 -16.91 -3.21
C LEU A 946 -20.81 -17.28 -2.06
N PRO A 947 -20.38 -17.25 -0.78
CA PRO A 947 -21.29 -17.49 0.34
C PRO A 947 -22.42 -16.47 0.40
N VAL A 948 -23.64 -16.96 0.62
CA VAL A 948 -24.85 -16.13 0.81
C VAL A 948 -25.00 -15.87 2.30
N LEU A 949 -24.91 -14.59 2.71
CA LEU A 949 -25.14 -14.21 4.11
C LEU A 949 -26.64 -14.00 4.41
N GLY A 950 -27.45 -13.75 3.39
CA GLY A 950 -28.90 -13.65 3.52
C GLY A 950 -29.58 -12.79 2.45
N PHE A 951 -30.90 -12.68 2.57
CA PHE A 951 -31.73 -11.74 1.82
C PHE A 951 -32.36 -10.73 2.77
N GLY A 952 -32.50 -9.48 2.33
CA GLY A 952 -33.07 -8.38 3.11
C GLY A 952 -33.83 -7.39 2.23
N GLY A 953 -34.23 -6.25 2.82
CA GLY A 953 -35.00 -5.19 2.17
C GLY A 953 -36.35 -4.98 2.85
N GLU A 954 -36.71 -3.72 3.07
CA GLU A 954 -37.89 -3.32 3.84
C GLU A 954 -39.20 -3.81 3.19
N GLU A 955 -40.13 -4.31 4.00
CA GLU A 955 -41.50 -4.59 3.53
C GLU A 955 -42.19 -3.29 3.06
N ALA A 956 -41.85 -2.15 3.68
CA ALA A 956 -42.31 -0.82 3.31
C ALA A 956 -41.87 -0.39 1.90
N PHE A 957 -40.80 -0.96 1.34
CA PHE A 957 -40.32 -0.66 -0.01
C PHE A 957 -40.96 -1.54 -1.11
N ARG A 958 -41.82 -2.50 -0.73
CA ARG A 958 -42.60 -3.27 -1.71
C ARG A 958 -43.71 -2.41 -2.33
N LEU A 959 -43.84 -2.51 -3.64
CA LEU A 959 -44.92 -1.90 -4.42
C LEU A 959 -46.22 -2.73 -4.26
N PRO A 960 -47.40 -2.10 -4.19
CA PRO A 960 -48.66 -2.83 -4.05
C PRO A 960 -48.94 -3.68 -5.30
N THR A 961 -49.41 -4.91 -5.08
CA THR A 961 -49.82 -5.88 -6.12
C THR A 961 -51.34 -6.12 -6.12
N VAL A 962 -52.10 -5.19 -5.53
CA VAL A 962 -53.56 -5.14 -5.53
C VAL A 962 -53.98 -3.71 -5.87
N ALA A 963 -54.96 -3.55 -6.75
CA ALA A 963 -55.48 -2.24 -7.17
C ALA A 963 -56.40 -1.61 -6.11
N GLU A 964 -55.85 -1.26 -4.95
CA GLU A 964 -56.57 -0.49 -3.93
C GLU A 964 -56.69 0.99 -4.32
N ALA A 965 -57.88 1.57 -4.11
CA ALA A 965 -58.16 2.97 -4.43
C ALA A 965 -57.38 4.00 -3.56
N SER A 966 -56.65 3.54 -2.54
CA SER A 966 -56.04 4.33 -1.48
C SER A 966 -54.60 4.80 -1.75
N THR A 967 -53.87 4.11 -2.63
CA THR A 967 -52.40 4.20 -2.70
C THR A 967 -51.86 4.09 -4.12
N ARG A 968 -51.42 5.22 -4.69
CA ARG A 968 -50.79 5.28 -6.03
C ARG A 968 -49.27 5.34 -5.91
N PRO A 969 -48.50 4.31 -6.31
CA PRO A 969 -47.04 4.32 -6.19
C PRO A 969 -46.36 5.21 -7.23
N VAL A 970 -45.34 5.95 -6.80
CA VAL A 970 -44.40 6.67 -7.67
C VAL A 970 -42.99 6.14 -7.41
N PHE A 971 -42.37 5.48 -8.39
CA PHE A 971 -40.99 5.00 -8.27
C PHE A 971 -40.01 6.00 -8.88
N VAL A 972 -38.97 6.38 -8.14
CA VAL A 972 -37.95 7.35 -8.57
C VAL A 972 -36.58 6.68 -8.59
N ALA A 973 -36.05 6.43 -9.78
CA ALA A 973 -34.85 5.64 -10.01
C ALA A 973 -33.65 6.48 -10.49
N GLY A 974 -32.45 6.15 -10.02
CA GLY A 974 -31.18 6.72 -10.51
C GLY A 974 -30.19 5.64 -10.96
N GLY A 975 -29.83 5.62 -12.24
CA GLY A 975 -28.86 4.66 -12.77
C GLY A 975 -29.37 3.21 -12.67
N VAL A 976 -28.60 2.34 -12.01
CA VAL A 976 -29.00 0.96 -11.71
C VAL A 976 -30.07 0.86 -10.60
N GLY A 977 -30.43 1.95 -9.93
CA GLY A 977 -31.50 1.98 -8.92
C GLY A 977 -32.91 1.66 -9.44
N ALA A 978 -33.07 1.36 -10.73
CA ALA A 978 -34.29 0.70 -11.23
C ALA A 978 -34.36 -0.80 -10.90
N THR A 979 -33.33 -1.43 -10.32
CA THR A 979 -33.34 -2.87 -10.04
C THR A 979 -34.43 -3.38 -9.10
N PRO A 980 -34.83 -2.68 -8.00
CA PRO A 980 -35.95 -3.13 -7.18
C PRO A 980 -37.28 -3.08 -7.94
N LEU A 981 -37.43 -2.08 -8.82
CA LEU A 981 -38.56 -1.92 -9.72
C LEU A 981 -38.56 -3.03 -10.80
N MET A 982 -37.42 -3.38 -11.40
CA MET A 982 -37.33 -4.42 -12.44
C MET A 982 -37.83 -5.80 -11.96
N ALA A 983 -37.63 -6.15 -10.68
CA ALA A 983 -38.14 -7.39 -10.12
C ALA A 983 -39.64 -7.35 -9.76
N GLN A 984 -40.21 -6.16 -9.52
CA GLN A 984 -41.59 -5.97 -9.04
C GLN A 984 -42.57 -5.55 -10.15
N ALA A 985 -42.09 -4.82 -11.17
CA ALA A 985 -42.90 -4.08 -12.12
C ALA A 985 -43.98 -4.92 -12.80
N ARG A 986 -43.66 -6.16 -13.16
CA ARG A 986 -44.63 -7.06 -13.82
C ARG A 986 -45.85 -7.33 -12.94
N ALA A 987 -45.65 -7.78 -11.71
CA ALA A 987 -46.76 -8.10 -10.80
C ALA A 987 -47.62 -6.87 -10.49
N VAL A 988 -47.01 -5.69 -10.33
CA VAL A 988 -47.69 -4.41 -10.09
C VAL A 988 -48.54 -4.00 -11.30
N LEU A 989 -47.98 -4.10 -12.52
CA LEU A 989 -48.67 -3.73 -13.75
C LEU A 989 -49.76 -4.74 -14.12
N ASP A 990 -49.51 -6.04 -13.96
CA ASP A 990 -50.48 -7.12 -14.23
C ASP A 990 -51.63 -7.11 -13.21
N ALA A 991 -51.43 -6.59 -12.00
CA ALA A 991 -52.48 -6.25 -11.03
C ALA A 991 -53.28 -4.97 -11.37
N GLY A 992 -52.91 -4.20 -12.41
CA GLY A 992 -53.63 -3.01 -12.86
C GLY A 992 -53.40 -1.75 -12.02
N VAL A 993 -52.31 -1.67 -11.25
CA VAL A 993 -52.01 -0.54 -10.37
C VAL A 993 -51.56 0.70 -11.15
N ASP A 994 -52.04 1.89 -10.73
CA ASP A 994 -51.62 3.21 -11.23
C ASP A 994 -50.20 3.58 -10.75
N LEU A 995 -49.21 2.94 -11.37
CA LEU A 995 -47.79 3.16 -11.15
C LEU A 995 -47.28 4.30 -12.05
N SER A 996 -46.56 5.26 -11.48
CA SER A 996 -45.79 6.26 -12.22
C SER A 996 -44.29 6.07 -11.96
N VAL A 997 -43.43 6.17 -13.00
CA VAL A 997 -41.97 5.98 -12.85
C VAL A 997 -41.20 7.18 -13.40
N LEU A 998 -40.29 7.72 -12.59
CA LEU A 998 -39.33 8.77 -12.97
C LEU A 998 -37.91 8.19 -12.89
N TRP A 999 -37.24 7.97 -14.03
CA TRP A 999 -35.93 7.30 -14.05
C TRP A 999 -34.86 8.17 -14.72
N SER A 1000 -33.80 8.52 -13.99
CA SER A 1000 -32.67 9.27 -14.55
C SER A 1000 -31.47 8.38 -14.87
N LEU A 1001 -30.92 8.57 -16.08
CA LEU A 1001 -29.78 7.85 -16.63
C LEU A 1001 -28.74 8.82 -17.21
N ARG A 1002 -27.51 8.32 -17.38
CA ARG A 1002 -26.53 8.94 -18.26
C ARG A 1002 -26.73 8.41 -19.69
N GLY A 1003 -26.31 9.18 -20.68
CA GLY A 1003 -26.38 8.78 -22.09
C GLY A 1003 -25.59 7.50 -22.42
N GLU A 1004 -24.49 7.25 -21.69
CA GLU A 1004 -23.70 6.00 -21.74
C GLU A 1004 -24.44 4.77 -21.18
N ASP A 1005 -25.52 4.96 -20.41
CA ASP A 1005 -26.28 3.91 -19.74
C ASP A 1005 -27.65 3.61 -20.37
N VAL A 1006 -28.02 4.29 -21.47
CA VAL A 1006 -29.37 4.25 -22.08
C VAL A 1006 -29.80 2.84 -22.49
N ALA A 1007 -28.86 1.96 -22.83
CA ALA A 1007 -29.15 0.55 -23.11
C ALA A 1007 -29.78 -0.21 -21.92
N LEU A 1008 -29.61 0.26 -20.68
CA LEU A 1008 -30.27 -0.32 -19.51
C LEU A 1008 -31.80 -0.11 -19.55
N ALA A 1009 -32.28 1.06 -19.98
CA ALA A 1009 -33.70 1.29 -20.18
C ALA A 1009 -34.26 0.40 -21.32
N VAL A 1010 -33.51 0.27 -22.41
CA VAL A 1010 -33.88 -0.64 -23.51
C VAL A 1010 -33.96 -2.10 -23.02
N HIS A 1011 -33.00 -2.57 -22.22
CA HIS A 1011 -33.01 -3.91 -21.63
C HIS A 1011 -34.19 -4.14 -20.66
N ALA A 1012 -34.50 -3.16 -19.81
CA ALA A 1012 -35.63 -3.23 -18.89
C ALA A 1012 -36.98 -3.26 -19.61
N PHE A 1013 -37.19 -2.37 -20.58
CA PHE A 1013 -38.43 -2.32 -21.36
C PHE A 1013 -38.58 -3.53 -22.30
N ALA A 1014 -37.49 -4.09 -22.83
CA ALA A 1014 -37.54 -5.34 -23.60
C ALA A 1014 -37.97 -6.55 -22.74
N LYS A 1015 -37.63 -6.57 -21.45
CA LYS A 1015 -38.12 -7.59 -20.49
C LYS A 1015 -39.57 -7.33 -20.05
N THR A 1016 -39.97 -6.07 -19.88
CA THR A 1016 -41.31 -5.69 -19.40
C THR A 1016 -41.87 -4.52 -20.23
N PRO A 1017 -42.47 -4.77 -21.41
CA PRO A 1017 -42.88 -3.71 -22.34
C PRO A 1017 -43.86 -2.70 -21.73
N ARG A 1018 -44.77 -3.16 -20.87
CA ARG A 1018 -45.74 -2.31 -20.16
C ARG A 1018 -45.08 -1.25 -19.24
N LEU A 1019 -43.82 -1.45 -18.85
CA LEU A 1019 -43.07 -0.50 -18.01
C LEU A 1019 -42.70 0.78 -18.78
N ALA A 1020 -42.52 0.71 -20.10
CA ALA A 1020 -42.19 1.88 -20.91
C ALA A 1020 -43.31 2.95 -20.86
N ALA A 1021 -44.55 2.50 -21.00
CA ALA A 1021 -45.76 3.35 -21.02
C ALA A 1021 -46.04 4.08 -19.69
N VAL A 1022 -45.38 3.72 -18.59
CA VAL A 1022 -45.47 4.39 -17.28
C VAL A 1022 -44.18 5.13 -16.89
N THR A 1023 -43.14 5.11 -17.72
CA THR A 1023 -41.81 5.64 -17.38
C THR A 1023 -41.45 6.92 -18.14
N ARG A 1024 -41.16 7.99 -17.38
CA ARG A 1024 -40.52 9.22 -17.87
C ARG A 1024 -39.01 9.14 -17.63
N LEU A 1025 -38.24 9.15 -18.72
CA LEU A 1025 -36.78 9.02 -18.71
C LEU A 1025 -36.08 10.40 -18.72
N PHE A 1026 -35.08 10.58 -17.87
CA PHE A 1026 -34.26 11.80 -17.75
C PHE A 1026 -32.80 11.51 -18.07
N ILE A 1027 -32.41 11.73 -19.33
CA ILE A 1027 -31.11 11.35 -19.88
C ILE A 1027 -30.14 12.53 -19.86
N THR A 1028 -28.96 12.32 -19.27
CA THR A 1028 -27.91 13.34 -19.11
C THR A 1028 -26.64 12.99 -19.91
N GLY A 1029 -26.05 13.98 -20.58
CA GLY A 1029 -24.89 13.79 -21.47
C GLY A 1029 -25.26 13.29 -22.87
N GLN A 1030 -24.26 12.89 -23.67
CA GLN A 1030 -24.48 12.36 -25.01
C GLN A 1030 -24.91 10.89 -24.97
N ALA A 1031 -25.90 10.54 -25.80
CA ALA A 1031 -26.47 9.21 -25.95
C ALA A 1031 -26.50 8.79 -27.43
N ASP A 1032 -26.37 7.49 -27.69
CA ASP A 1032 -26.55 6.90 -29.02
C ASP A 1032 -27.99 7.10 -29.52
N THR A 1033 -28.15 7.80 -30.64
CA THR A 1033 -29.47 8.08 -31.23
C THR A 1033 -30.24 6.80 -31.55
N SER A 1034 -29.57 5.75 -32.02
CA SER A 1034 -30.20 4.47 -32.34
C SER A 1034 -30.76 3.73 -31.13
N LEU A 1035 -30.34 4.09 -29.90
CA LEU A 1035 -30.93 3.61 -28.66
C LEU A 1035 -32.13 4.47 -28.24
N LEU A 1036 -32.10 5.79 -28.50
CA LEU A 1036 -33.22 6.69 -28.24
C LEU A 1036 -34.41 6.37 -29.17
N ASP A 1037 -34.13 6.07 -30.44
CA ASP A 1037 -35.16 5.68 -31.41
C ASP A 1037 -35.83 4.36 -31.02
N LYS A 1038 -35.05 3.40 -30.46
CA LYS A 1038 -35.58 2.16 -29.87
C LYS A 1038 -36.44 2.43 -28.64
N LEU A 1039 -36.09 3.39 -27.78
CA LEU A 1039 -36.92 3.77 -26.63
C LEU A 1039 -38.25 4.40 -27.05
N HIS A 1040 -38.26 5.21 -28.12
CA HIS A 1040 -39.49 5.70 -28.73
C HIS A 1040 -40.33 4.54 -29.31
N GLY A 1041 -39.72 3.62 -30.05
CA GLY A 1041 -40.39 2.43 -30.59
C GLY A 1041 -40.92 1.45 -29.54
N LEU A 1042 -40.34 1.45 -28.33
CA LEU A 1042 -40.82 0.69 -27.17
C LEU A 1042 -41.93 1.41 -26.38
N GLY A 1043 -42.34 2.62 -26.77
CA GLY A 1043 -43.45 3.34 -26.13
C GLY A 1043 -43.12 3.99 -24.80
N ALA A 1044 -41.89 4.51 -24.62
CA ALA A 1044 -41.52 5.27 -23.42
C ALA A 1044 -42.41 6.53 -23.25
N ALA A 1045 -43.06 6.68 -22.09
CA ALA A 1045 -44.09 7.69 -21.84
C ALA A 1045 -43.64 9.14 -22.09
N ALA A 1046 -42.40 9.46 -21.73
CA ALA A 1046 -41.74 10.72 -22.07
C ALA A 1046 -40.20 10.60 -22.00
N LEU A 1047 -39.49 11.32 -22.87
CA LEU A 1047 -38.03 11.26 -23.03
C LEU A 1047 -37.40 12.66 -22.89
N GLU A 1048 -36.88 12.96 -21.71
CA GLU A 1048 -36.30 14.25 -21.36
C GLU A 1048 -34.77 14.22 -21.51
N ARG A 1049 -34.20 14.95 -22.47
CA ARG A 1049 -32.73 15.06 -22.67
C ARG A 1049 -32.08 16.05 -21.69
N ARG A 1050 -32.38 15.91 -20.39
CA ARG A 1050 -31.93 16.77 -19.29
C ARG A 1050 -31.97 16.00 -17.96
N ARG A 1051 -31.43 16.63 -16.91
CA ARG A 1051 -31.60 16.16 -15.52
C ARG A 1051 -33.04 16.40 -15.05
N MET A 1052 -33.52 15.52 -14.17
CA MET A 1052 -34.74 15.71 -13.37
C MET A 1052 -34.58 16.95 -12.46
N ARG A 1053 -35.66 17.72 -12.29
CA ARG A 1053 -35.75 18.90 -11.41
C ARG A 1053 -36.94 18.78 -10.46
N ALA A 1054 -36.98 19.60 -9.41
CA ALA A 1054 -38.09 19.65 -8.45
C ALA A 1054 -39.48 19.74 -9.12
N GLY A 1055 -39.63 20.53 -10.19
CA GLY A 1055 -40.88 20.66 -10.94
C GLY A 1055 -41.39 19.37 -11.60
N ASP A 1056 -40.51 18.40 -11.91
CA ASP A 1056 -40.91 17.09 -12.44
C ASP A 1056 -41.56 16.19 -11.38
N VAL A 1057 -41.24 16.44 -10.11
CA VAL A 1057 -41.74 15.70 -8.94
C VAL A 1057 -42.94 16.43 -8.32
N ALA A 1058 -42.93 17.77 -8.32
CA ALA A 1058 -44.00 18.61 -7.80
C ALA A 1058 -45.37 18.35 -8.46
N GLY A 1059 -45.39 18.04 -9.76
CA GLY A 1059 -46.63 17.66 -10.47
C GLY A 1059 -47.25 16.32 -10.04
N LEU A 1060 -46.53 15.54 -9.21
CA LEU A 1060 -47.00 14.27 -8.65
C LEU A 1060 -47.30 14.34 -7.14
N LYS A 1061 -47.12 15.51 -6.50
CA LYS A 1061 -47.41 15.72 -5.08
C LYS A 1061 -48.91 15.69 -4.77
N GLY A 1062 -49.24 15.41 -3.51
CA GLY A 1062 -50.60 15.20 -3.03
C GLY A 1062 -51.22 13.91 -3.59
N GLN A 1063 -52.55 13.92 -3.79
CA GLN A 1063 -53.32 12.80 -4.39
C GLN A 1063 -53.19 11.44 -3.65
N GLY A 1064 -52.72 11.43 -2.40
CA GLY A 1064 -52.53 10.20 -1.62
C GLY A 1064 -51.44 9.27 -2.18
N ARG A 1065 -50.47 9.78 -2.94
CA ARG A 1065 -49.39 8.96 -3.50
C ARG A 1065 -48.46 8.42 -2.40
N LYS A 1066 -47.59 7.49 -2.79
CA LYS A 1066 -46.45 7.02 -1.99
C LYS A 1066 -45.22 6.92 -2.90
N PHE A 1067 -44.13 7.57 -2.49
CA PHE A 1067 -42.89 7.66 -3.26
C PHE A 1067 -41.89 6.59 -2.81
N TYR A 1068 -41.29 5.91 -3.77
CA TYR A 1068 -40.31 4.85 -3.59
C TYR A 1068 -39.01 5.30 -4.28
N LEU A 1069 -38.00 5.69 -3.50
CA LEU A 1069 -36.75 6.25 -4.02
C LEU A 1069 -35.64 5.20 -4.03
N CYS A 1070 -34.94 5.06 -5.17
CA CYS A 1070 -33.75 4.23 -5.27
C CYS A 1070 -32.75 4.88 -6.24
N ALA A 1071 -31.75 5.58 -5.68
CA ALA A 1071 -30.76 6.34 -6.43
C ALA A 1071 -29.47 6.49 -5.62
N GLY A 1072 -28.39 6.97 -6.25
CA GLY A 1072 -27.18 7.34 -5.52
C GLY A 1072 -27.34 8.66 -4.73
N PRO A 1073 -26.51 8.92 -3.71
CA PRO A 1073 -26.63 10.07 -2.80
C PRO A 1073 -26.79 11.43 -3.48
N GLY A 1074 -26.09 11.66 -4.60
CA GLY A 1074 -26.17 12.90 -5.39
C GLY A 1074 -27.51 13.16 -6.09
N LEU A 1075 -28.48 12.25 -6.02
CA LEU A 1075 -29.88 12.44 -6.39
C LEU A 1075 -30.84 12.24 -5.19
N LEU A 1076 -30.54 11.34 -4.25
CA LEU A 1076 -31.34 11.19 -3.02
C LEU A 1076 -31.37 12.48 -2.17
N GLY A 1077 -30.23 13.14 -1.94
CA GLY A 1077 -30.17 14.37 -1.15
C GLY A 1077 -31.13 15.47 -1.64
N PRO A 1078 -31.11 15.82 -2.94
CA PRO A 1078 -32.11 16.71 -3.54
C PRO A 1078 -33.55 16.16 -3.47
N LEU A 1079 -33.77 14.87 -3.70
CA LEU A 1079 -35.12 14.28 -3.66
C LEU A 1079 -35.77 14.39 -2.28
N ASN A 1080 -35.03 14.17 -1.19
CA ASN A 1080 -35.54 14.27 0.17
C ASN A 1080 -36.05 15.70 0.45
N GLY A 1081 -35.29 16.73 0.05
CA GLY A 1081 -35.75 18.13 0.13
C GLY A 1081 -36.89 18.47 -0.83
N TRP A 1082 -36.98 17.84 -2.00
CA TRP A 1082 -38.10 18.05 -2.93
C TRP A 1082 -39.39 17.36 -2.49
N LEU A 1083 -39.30 16.26 -1.74
CA LEU A 1083 -40.42 15.43 -1.29
C LEU A 1083 -40.81 15.66 0.17
N ASP A 1084 -40.33 16.73 0.80
CA ASP A 1084 -40.78 17.12 2.14
C ASP A 1084 -42.32 17.20 2.23
N GLY A 1085 -42.87 16.73 3.34
CA GLY A 1085 -44.30 16.54 3.59
C GLY A 1085 -44.98 15.34 2.90
N GLU A 1086 -44.31 14.56 2.04
CA GLU A 1086 -44.91 13.42 1.33
C GLU A 1086 -44.65 12.06 2.00
N ARG A 1087 -45.44 11.03 1.63
CA ARG A 1087 -45.21 9.64 2.06
C ARG A 1087 -44.06 9.02 1.26
N VAL A 1088 -42.84 9.07 1.78
CA VAL A 1088 -41.61 8.59 1.15
C VAL A 1088 -41.08 7.32 1.82
N VAL A 1089 -40.54 6.38 1.03
CA VAL A 1089 -39.65 5.29 1.48
C VAL A 1089 -38.46 5.25 0.51
N SER A 1090 -37.25 4.96 1.01
CA SER A 1090 -36.02 5.05 0.21
C SER A 1090 -34.99 3.97 0.54
N GLU A 1091 -34.56 3.20 -0.47
CA GLU A 1091 -33.32 2.40 -0.38
C GLU A 1091 -32.14 3.21 -0.95
N ASP A 1092 -31.03 3.30 -0.20
CA ASP A 1092 -29.76 3.84 -0.70
C ASP A 1092 -28.81 2.71 -1.11
N PHE A 1093 -28.12 2.91 -2.23
CA PHE A 1093 -27.08 2.03 -2.76
C PHE A 1093 -25.76 2.81 -2.94
N GLY A 1094 -25.49 3.75 -2.03
CA GLY A 1094 -24.20 4.42 -1.87
C GLY A 1094 -23.05 3.43 -1.72
N TYR A 1095 -22.00 3.62 -2.53
CA TYR A 1095 -20.80 2.80 -2.58
C TYR A 1095 -19.58 3.51 -1.98
#